data_AF-A0A9W4KCD0-F1
#
_entry.id   AF-A0A9W4KCD0-F1
#
_cell.length_a   1.000
_cell.length_b   1.000
_cell.length_c   1.000
_cell.angle_alpha   90.00
_cell.angle_beta   90.00
_cell.angle_gamma   90.00
#
_symmetry.space_group_name_H-M   'P 1'
#
loop_
_entity.id
_entity.type
_entity.pdbx_description
1 polymer ?
#
loop_
_entity_poly.entity_id
_entity_poly.type
_entity_poly.pdbx_seq_one_letter_code
_entity_poly.pdbx_strand_id
1 'polypeptide(L)'
;MGLKSLVSKLKRHAPAEDPISHSGPLSGSNSKAILSPSVPKDTERHLPPQKLTTDGRDLWLEAFEKLPRKSQHELERRGMNRQGSGSMVDQVKEFQREAETQRDRSLAKDWKVQIGNHEIPVRQTTLQIVHWAEKIGDVAIQFAPVAGAGGVWAVARSVLQGIDTFDKEKSALLSVVDKVAGATFCGQVYYEIYKPERTGRKDVVDRLHDAIVALYGCVLELLVTSSDLSSNTAVQFCQAAFDSTKPSGMLLELEKLEQELAKAAGKCEDTAHAHQEVIFKDYLQEAQKSLNRITRHMEHVFQWVNDQERRDLLEWVSDIQYGRHHDEIEERREPDTGDWLVQDERFREWMDSPSSSTLWLQGSPGTGKSFLTSAVVKHIVDTKGSQMEGFGYFFCNQDEKGRRESLPVLRSLVRQFAAPKSTTESVRKSLRDARERATNRASQLSSSECRRQLVESFNLYSKSVIILDALDEVLDDELDILIEALEDAIAETRDRGRVKLFVASRPEKNIGAKYGSSSTVIIQAQDNKKDIEKFVTKEMDKFGKKHPNSELTAMKDTVIRVILDKCDNMFLWAALQIKQMVQCNTVETINYALENLPKGLGGMYDQIYRKIQTRLSPEQAIAECALNWVLCTPYPLTSEELLSAVRMAIEKDNIKLRSSVQQESLLSICENLLIVDTDGRWRFFHLSAREYLVEIPGIYQRARSYCAQVCLLSLMRTSDPATLPGSFEDPFNQIHPFSHHTQTCWAFYVLEQPEDDQSVILLKKFLGSPDKSSAFYIQWLNHVSENSLSVQLPSRAGANLSYEDLAPGTTPMFTIAQFSLYEETLREWCDSNNFDQFQQNDRGEDLLTIAAATNCIPLCATLIAKGVSVNQCGTSGRYGSALAAAAAWGRLNTVKYLVQEAKADVNVALESGDYGSALNAAVASGKLDIVRYFAEEVKPDVNLLIHVKTHGSVLAAAAFSGKLDIVRYLVEEANIDVNLQLGEGTFGSVLAAAAWGSLTVVKYLVEEAKADVNLPLTAGNALVAAILSGDLDIVRYFVEEAKADMDVLREDEFLSMVLEDYSKEDAVAVRDILKLPSDQEAGDGH
;
A
#
# COMPACT_ATOMS: atom_id res chain seq x y z
N MET A 1 -19.28 36.48 3.58
CA MET A 1 -20.07 36.98 2.42
C MET A 1 -20.36 38.51 2.42
N GLY A 2 -19.93 39.30 3.41
CA GLY A 2 -20.16 40.77 3.42
C GLY A 2 -19.26 41.62 2.50
N LEU A 3 -18.05 41.18 2.17
CA LEU A 3 -17.06 41.97 1.40
C LEU A 3 -17.34 42.11 -0.10
N LYS A 4 -18.04 41.15 -0.73
CA LYS A 4 -18.39 41.25 -2.17
C LYS A 4 -19.35 42.42 -2.44
N SER A 5 -20.16 42.80 -1.45
CA SER A 5 -21.12 43.91 -1.55
C SER A 5 -20.41 45.27 -1.63
N LEU A 6 -19.36 45.49 -0.83
CA LEU A 6 -18.59 46.74 -0.81
C LEU A 6 -17.76 46.93 -2.09
N VAL A 7 -17.11 45.87 -2.57
CA VAL A 7 -16.35 45.87 -3.83
C VAL A 7 -17.28 46.04 -5.05
N SER A 8 -18.52 45.55 -4.99
CA SER A 8 -19.50 45.73 -6.07
C SER A 8 -20.00 47.18 -6.20
N LYS A 9 -20.05 47.94 -5.09
CA LYS A 9 -20.42 49.36 -5.11
C LYS A 9 -19.29 50.22 -5.68
N LEU A 10 -18.02 49.86 -5.43
CA LEU A 10 -16.84 50.57 -5.95
C LEU A 10 -16.59 50.35 -7.46
N LYS A 11 -17.09 49.25 -8.05
CA LYS A 11 -16.97 49.02 -9.50
C LYS A 11 -17.93 49.85 -10.38
N ARG A 12 -18.88 50.60 -9.80
CA ARG A 12 -19.84 51.40 -10.59
C ARG A 12 -19.33 52.78 -11.03
N HIS A 13 -18.14 53.22 -10.61
CA HIS A 13 -17.61 54.56 -10.92
C HIS A 13 -16.16 54.57 -11.40
N ALA A 14 -15.84 53.80 -12.45
CA ALA A 14 -14.62 54.01 -13.25
C ALA A 14 -14.91 53.69 -14.74
N PRO A 15 -14.47 54.53 -15.70
CA PRO A 15 -14.74 54.32 -17.12
C PRO A 15 -13.84 53.24 -17.71
N ALA A 16 -14.36 52.56 -18.74
CA ALA A 16 -13.74 51.44 -19.44
C ALA A 16 -12.62 51.89 -20.40
N GLU A 17 -11.55 51.09 -20.52
CA GLU A 17 -10.67 51.08 -21.68
C GLU A 17 -10.32 49.64 -22.10
N ASP A 18 -10.23 49.49 -23.42
CA ASP A 18 -10.28 48.27 -24.25
C ASP A 18 -8.97 47.44 -24.31
N PRO A 19 -9.04 46.17 -24.79
CA PRO A 19 -7.90 45.27 -24.89
C PRO A 19 -7.24 45.33 -26.28
N ILE A 20 -5.90 45.25 -26.33
CA ILE A 20 -5.15 45.02 -27.58
C ILE A 20 -4.20 43.82 -27.44
N SER A 21 -4.17 43.10 -28.55
CA SER A 21 -3.70 41.77 -28.92
C SER A 21 -2.23 41.67 -29.40
N HIS A 22 -1.85 40.43 -29.76
CA HIS A 22 -0.72 39.96 -30.61
C HIS A 22 0.55 39.50 -29.85
N SER A 23 0.96 38.23 -29.84
CA SER A 23 1.30 37.21 -30.88
C SER A 23 2.75 37.25 -31.37
N GLY A 24 3.50 36.14 -31.22
CA GLY A 24 4.62 35.76 -32.11
C GLY A 24 5.99 35.47 -31.47
N PRO A 25 6.87 34.64 -32.08
CA PRO A 25 7.60 33.55 -31.39
C PRO A 25 9.15 33.51 -31.60
N LEU A 26 9.78 32.41 -31.14
CA LEU A 26 11.18 31.91 -31.34
C LEU A 26 12.21 32.45 -30.32
N SER A 27 13.24 31.75 -29.82
CA SER A 27 13.84 30.41 -29.94
C SER A 27 15.08 30.38 -29.03
N GLY A 28 15.49 29.22 -28.48
CA GLY A 28 16.92 28.89 -28.31
C GLY A 28 17.63 29.09 -26.95
N SER A 29 17.99 27.94 -26.35
CA SER A 29 19.20 27.61 -25.57
C SER A 29 19.55 28.27 -24.21
N ASN A 30 19.64 27.38 -23.20
CA ASN A 30 20.66 27.26 -22.15
C ASN A 30 21.23 28.52 -21.47
N SER A 31 20.99 28.67 -20.17
CA SER A 31 22.04 28.55 -19.13
C SER A 31 21.53 28.97 -17.74
N LYS A 32 22.06 28.30 -16.71
CA LYS A 32 21.89 28.60 -15.28
C LYS A 32 22.24 30.07 -14.98
N ALA A 33 21.36 30.80 -14.30
CA ALA A 33 21.73 32.00 -13.57
C ALA A 33 20.80 32.23 -12.37
N ILE A 34 21.42 32.19 -11.19
CA ILE A 34 20.90 32.60 -9.89
C ILE A 34 20.68 34.11 -9.93
N LEU A 35 19.49 34.60 -9.63
CA LEU A 35 19.21 36.03 -9.43
C LEU A 35 18.39 36.24 -8.16
N SER A 36 19.05 36.85 -7.18
CA SER A 36 18.50 37.56 -6.04
C SER A 36 17.73 38.81 -6.51
N PRO A 37 16.55 39.14 -5.93
CA PRO A 37 15.92 40.42 -6.18
C PRO A 37 16.36 41.46 -5.14
N SER A 38 17.07 42.47 -5.62
CA SER A 38 17.28 43.76 -4.97
C SER A 38 15.96 44.52 -4.85
N VAL A 39 15.68 45.03 -3.65
CA VAL A 39 14.53 45.90 -3.36
C VAL A 39 14.86 47.33 -3.81
N PRO A 40 13.98 48.02 -4.58
CA PRO A 40 14.17 49.42 -4.92
C PRO A 40 13.94 50.33 -3.70
N LYS A 41 14.80 51.33 -3.53
CA LYS A 41 14.62 52.44 -2.60
C LYS A 41 13.54 53.38 -3.15
N ASP A 42 12.38 53.43 -2.52
CA ASP A 42 11.42 54.52 -2.70
C ASP A 42 11.32 55.39 -1.46
N THR A 43 11.13 56.67 -1.73
CA THR A 43 11.48 57.82 -0.91
C THR A 43 10.39 58.09 0.14
N GLU A 44 10.75 58.05 1.43
CA GLU A 44 9.85 58.44 2.53
C GLU A 44 9.44 59.90 2.40
N ARG A 45 8.16 60.16 2.12
CA ARG A 45 7.53 61.43 2.46
C ARG A 45 7.15 61.40 3.94
N HIS A 46 8.03 61.92 4.80
CA HIS A 46 7.68 62.23 6.18
C HIS A 46 6.64 63.35 6.23
N LEU A 47 5.40 63.00 6.57
CA LEU A 47 4.44 63.94 7.18
C LEU A 47 4.66 63.94 8.71
N PRO A 48 4.65 65.10 9.38
CA PRO A 48 4.92 65.16 10.81
C PRO A 48 3.78 64.52 11.62
N PRO A 49 4.08 63.88 12.78
CA PRO A 49 3.08 63.22 13.59
C PRO A 49 2.16 64.28 14.24
N GLN A 50 0.91 64.36 13.78
CA GLN A 50 -0.13 65.06 14.53
C GLN A 50 -0.47 64.20 15.76
N LYS A 51 -0.13 64.68 16.96
CA LYS A 51 -0.59 64.10 18.23
C LYS A 51 -2.12 64.16 18.28
N LEU A 52 -2.76 63.02 18.02
CA LEU A 52 -4.18 62.80 18.25
C LEU A 52 -4.39 62.70 19.77
N THR A 53 -5.10 63.67 20.36
CA THR A 53 -5.60 63.56 21.74
C THR A 53 -6.74 62.56 21.76
N THR A 54 -6.59 61.46 22.50
CA THR A 54 -7.62 60.43 22.70
C THR A 54 -8.40 60.69 23.98
N ASP A 55 -9.73 60.52 23.90
CA ASP A 55 -10.60 60.36 25.07
C ASP A 55 -10.16 59.10 25.82
N GLY A 56 -9.93 59.19 27.12
CA GLY A 56 -9.15 58.24 27.92
C GLY A 56 -9.84 56.89 28.23
N ARG A 57 -10.54 56.27 27.27
CA ARG A 57 -11.19 54.96 27.44
C ARG A 57 -10.41 53.84 26.78
N ASP A 58 -10.20 52.76 27.53
CA ASP A 58 -9.46 51.57 27.11
C ASP A 58 -10.43 50.44 26.73
N LEU A 59 -10.61 50.24 25.43
CA LEU A 59 -11.57 49.26 24.88
C LEU A 59 -11.18 47.81 25.18
N TRP A 60 -9.88 47.53 25.33
CA TRP A 60 -9.38 46.20 25.67
C TRP A 60 -9.64 45.88 27.14
N LEU A 61 -9.50 46.87 28.02
CA LEU A 61 -9.88 46.74 29.43
C LEU A 61 -11.39 46.57 29.58
N GLU A 62 -12.20 47.31 28.82
CA GLU A 62 -13.66 47.15 28.81
C GLU A 62 -14.08 45.76 28.33
N ALA A 63 -13.45 45.24 27.27
CA ALA A 63 -13.68 43.89 26.79
C ALA A 63 -13.29 42.83 27.83
N PHE A 64 -12.13 43.01 28.46
CA PHE A 64 -11.63 42.14 29.52
C PHE A 64 -12.56 42.10 30.74
N GLU A 65 -13.07 43.25 31.20
CA GLU A 65 -13.99 43.34 32.34
C GLU A 65 -15.33 42.63 32.08
N LYS A 66 -15.75 42.51 30.82
CA LYS A 66 -16.97 41.79 30.41
C LYS A 66 -16.79 40.26 30.35
N LEU A 67 -15.57 39.74 30.43
CA LEU A 67 -15.30 38.30 30.37
C LEU A 67 -15.68 37.55 31.67
N PRO A 68 -15.93 36.23 31.61
CA PRO A 68 -16.07 35.40 32.81
C PRO A 68 -14.82 35.45 33.71
N ARG A 69 -15.02 35.38 35.05
CA ARG A 69 -13.91 35.44 36.03
C ARG A 69 -12.79 34.42 35.79
N LYS A 70 -13.13 33.22 35.29
CA LYS A 70 -12.15 32.18 34.96
C LYS A 70 -11.21 32.63 33.83
N SER A 71 -11.77 33.21 32.77
CA SER A 71 -11.01 33.74 31.62
C SER A 71 -10.16 34.95 32.01
N GLN A 72 -10.66 35.84 32.86
CA GLN A 72 -9.90 36.99 33.37
C GLN A 72 -8.64 36.56 34.15
N HIS A 73 -8.78 35.57 35.04
CA HIS A 73 -7.66 35.06 35.84
C HIS A 73 -6.59 34.39 34.96
N GLU A 74 -7.00 33.68 33.90
CA GLU A 74 -6.06 33.02 32.99
C GLU A 74 -5.25 34.04 32.18
N LEU A 75 -5.90 35.08 31.66
CA LEU A 75 -5.26 36.18 30.95
C LEU A 75 -4.28 36.97 31.85
N GLU A 76 -4.65 37.21 33.12
CA GLU A 76 -3.78 37.85 34.11
C GLU A 76 -2.51 37.02 34.37
N ARG A 77 -2.64 35.69 34.51
CA ARG A 77 -1.49 34.78 34.66
C ARG A 77 -0.52 34.88 33.47
N ARG A 78 -1.03 35.12 32.26
CA ARG A 78 -0.24 35.22 31.01
C ARG A 78 0.29 36.63 30.71
N GLY A 79 0.15 37.56 31.66
CA GLY A 79 0.73 38.89 31.56
C GLY A 79 -0.22 39.98 31.07
N MET A 80 -1.53 39.73 30.98
CA MET A 80 -2.52 40.80 30.80
C MET A 80 -2.78 41.52 32.14
N ASN A 81 -2.04 42.59 32.44
CA ASN A 81 -2.15 43.34 33.70
C ASN A 81 -3.23 44.44 33.66
N ARG A 82 -4.11 44.49 34.67
CA ARG A 82 -5.14 45.56 34.87
C ARG A 82 -4.55 46.96 35.08
N GLN A 83 -3.30 47.04 35.54
CA GLN A 83 -2.53 48.28 35.69
C GLN A 83 -1.32 48.16 34.77
N GLY A 84 -1.43 48.71 33.56
CA GLY A 84 -0.51 48.45 32.43
C GLY A 84 0.97 48.49 32.80
N SER A 85 1.62 47.33 32.80
CA SER A 85 3.07 47.23 32.94
C SER A 85 3.70 47.30 31.54
N GLY A 86 4.03 48.52 31.11
CA GLY A 86 4.79 48.81 29.89
C GLY A 86 4.01 49.58 28.84
N SER A 87 4.70 50.47 28.12
CA SER A 87 4.12 51.14 26.95
C SER A 87 3.73 50.09 25.91
N MET A 88 2.57 50.26 25.25
CA MET A 88 2.17 49.39 24.12
C MET A 88 3.28 49.25 23.08
N VAL A 89 4.03 50.34 22.84
CA VAL A 89 5.18 50.37 21.93
C VAL A 89 6.26 49.39 22.37
N ASP A 90 6.50 49.22 23.67
CA ASP A 90 7.51 48.31 24.20
C ASP A 90 7.07 46.85 24.05
N GLN A 91 5.79 46.56 24.29
CA GLN A 91 5.23 45.20 24.14
C GLN A 91 5.19 44.75 22.67
N VAL A 92 4.82 45.65 21.75
CA VAL A 92 4.84 45.38 20.30
C VAL A 92 6.28 45.16 19.82
N LYS A 93 7.24 46.00 20.24
CA LYS A 93 8.66 45.82 19.92
C LYS A 93 9.22 44.52 20.48
N GLU A 94 8.70 44.04 21.59
CA GLU A 94 9.17 42.78 22.16
C GLU A 94 8.52 41.56 21.51
N PHE A 95 7.25 41.65 21.10
CA PHE A 95 6.62 40.68 20.21
C PHE A 95 7.37 40.57 18.87
N GLN A 96 7.78 41.70 18.28
CA GLN A 96 8.61 41.74 17.07
C GLN A 96 9.96 41.03 17.27
N ARG A 97 10.68 41.38 18.34
CA ARG A 97 11.96 40.73 18.67
C ARG A 97 11.82 39.23 18.90
N GLU A 98 10.73 38.79 19.52
CA GLU A 98 10.46 37.36 19.70
C GLU A 98 10.17 36.67 18.35
N ALA A 99 9.35 37.27 17.48
CA ALA A 99 9.10 36.74 16.14
C ALA A 99 10.40 36.62 15.32
N GLU A 100 11.28 37.62 15.37
CA GLU A 100 12.62 37.59 14.75
C GLU A 100 13.50 36.51 15.35
N THR A 101 13.49 36.35 16.67
CA THR A 101 14.23 35.30 17.38
C THR A 101 13.77 33.91 16.94
N GLN A 102 12.46 33.70 16.79
CA GLN A 102 11.92 32.43 16.31
C GLN A 102 12.29 32.15 14.84
N ARG A 103 12.31 33.19 13.98
CA ARG A 103 12.84 33.08 12.62
C ARG A 103 14.31 32.68 12.63
N ASP A 104 15.14 33.35 13.42
CA ASP A 104 16.58 33.10 13.43
C ASP A 104 16.91 31.72 14.02
N ARG A 105 16.16 31.26 15.02
CA ARG A 105 16.22 29.87 15.52
C ARG A 105 15.82 28.85 14.45
N SER A 106 14.72 29.11 13.75
CA SER A 106 14.23 28.27 12.65
C SER A 106 15.23 28.20 11.47
N LEU A 107 15.87 29.32 11.14
CA LEU A 107 16.92 29.42 10.11
C LEU A 107 18.22 28.72 10.53
N ALA A 108 18.63 28.85 11.79
CA ALA A 108 19.88 28.28 12.30
C ALA A 108 19.83 26.76 12.44
N LYS A 109 18.67 26.21 12.79
CA LYS A 109 18.47 24.77 12.98
C LYS A 109 17.91 24.06 11.74
N ASP A 110 17.79 24.78 10.61
CA ASP A 110 17.18 24.32 9.34
C ASP A 110 15.94 23.46 9.61
N TRP A 111 15.01 23.99 10.41
CA TRP A 111 13.87 23.21 10.89
C TRP A 111 13.08 22.66 9.72
N LYS A 112 12.84 21.36 9.75
CA LYS A 112 12.02 20.68 8.77
C LYS A 112 10.90 19.93 9.47
N VAL A 113 9.67 20.13 9.01
CA VAL A 113 8.53 19.32 9.47
C VAL A 113 8.57 18.02 8.69
N GLN A 114 8.71 16.91 9.40
CA GLN A 114 8.66 15.58 8.82
C GLN A 114 7.19 15.14 8.80
N ILE A 115 6.60 15.05 7.60
CA ILE A 115 5.23 14.57 7.41
C ILE A 115 5.32 13.32 6.54
N GLY A 116 5.15 12.15 7.16
CA GLY A 116 5.49 10.88 6.53
C GLY A 116 6.99 10.83 6.20
N ASN A 117 7.34 10.47 4.96
CA ASN A 117 8.73 10.33 4.51
C ASN A 117 9.35 11.61 3.91
N HIS A 118 8.72 12.78 4.08
CA HIS A 118 9.16 14.03 3.46
C HIS A 118 9.41 15.15 4.46
N GLU A 119 10.46 15.93 4.21
CA GLU A 119 10.91 17.05 5.03
C GLU A 119 10.47 18.41 4.42
N ILE A 120 9.68 19.20 5.15
CA ILE A 120 9.25 20.56 4.73
C ILE A 120 10.06 21.64 5.48
N PRO A 121 10.78 22.53 4.79
CA PRO A 121 11.52 23.62 5.44
C PRO A 121 10.58 24.66 6.10
N VAL A 122 10.65 24.80 7.43
CA VAL A 122 9.85 25.72 8.26
C VAL A 122 10.15 27.20 7.97
N ARG A 123 11.32 27.48 7.38
CA ARG A 123 11.82 28.82 7.03
C ARG A 123 10.79 29.72 6.34
N GLN A 124 9.95 29.18 5.46
CA GLN A 124 9.03 29.99 4.66
C GLN A 124 7.86 30.57 5.49
N THR A 125 7.43 29.86 6.53
CA THR A 125 6.34 30.26 7.43
C THR A 125 6.83 31.29 8.46
N THR A 126 8.02 31.08 9.03
CA THR A 126 8.62 32.00 10.03
C THR A 126 9.00 33.35 9.43
N LEU A 127 9.43 33.39 8.16
CA LEU A 127 9.69 34.64 7.43
C LEU A 127 8.44 35.52 7.27
N GLN A 128 7.26 34.92 7.17
CA GLN A 128 6.00 35.64 6.99
C GLN A 128 5.49 36.22 8.32
N ILE A 129 5.66 35.51 9.43
CA ILE A 129 5.32 36.00 10.79
C ILE A 129 6.16 37.22 11.14
N VAL A 130 7.45 37.23 10.79
CA VAL A 130 8.33 38.39 10.99
C VAL A 130 7.93 39.56 10.13
N HIS A 131 7.69 39.34 8.83
CA HIS A 131 7.22 40.40 7.93
C HIS A 131 5.92 41.05 8.42
N TRP A 132 5.06 40.24 9.06
CA TRP A 132 3.80 40.69 9.63
C TRP A 132 4.01 41.47 10.93
N ALA A 133 4.86 40.99 11.84
CA ALA A 133 5.23 41.69 13.06
C ALA A 133 5.89 43.05 12.76
N GLU A 134 6.76 43.13 11.75
CA GLU A 134 7.36 44.37 11.23
C GLU A 134 6.29 45.37 10.77
N LYS A 135 5.41 44.98 9.84
CA LYS A 135 4.35 45.85 9.31
C LYS A 135 3.39 46.35 10.38
N ILE A 136 3.10 45.55 11.41
CA ILE A 136 2.21 45.96 12.49
C ILE A 136 2.89 46.82 13.53
N GLY A 137 4.17 46.65 13.81
CA GLY A 137 4.87 47.65 14.62
C GLY A 137 4.83 49.02 13.95
N ASP A 138 5.09 49.08 12.65
CA ASP A 138 5.13 50.36 11.93
C ASP A 138 3.79 51.09 11.94
N VAL A 139 2.67 50.36 11.84
CA VAL A 139 1.32 50.95 11.82
C VAL A 139 0.75 51.10 13.24
N ALA A 140 0.89 50.11 14.13
CA ALA A 140 0.38 50.17 15.50
C ALA A 140 1.07 51.25 16.35
N ILE A 141 2.35 51.53 16.12
CA ILE A 141 3.06 52.64 16.78
C ILE A 141 2.44 54.01 16.42
N GLN A 142 1.86 54.15 15.22
CA GLN A 142 1.19 55.39 14.79
C GLN A 142 -0.21 55.58 15.40
N PHE A 143 -0.86 54.49 15.84
CA PHE A 143 -2.25 54.48 16.32
C PHE A 143 -2.42 53.97 17.76
N ALA A 144 -1.33 53.85 18.52
CA ALA A 144 -1.32 53.27 19.86
C ALA A 144 -2.18 54.06 20.88
N PRO A 145 -3.23 53.47 21.47
CA PRO A 145 -3.95 54.07 22.60
C PRO A 145 -3.12 54.00 23.90
N VAL A 146 -3.43 54.88 24.86
CA VAL A 146 -2.59 55.18 26.04
C VAL A 146 -2.72 54.18 27.21
N ALA A 147 -3.54 53.12 27.12
CA ALA A 147 -3.58 52.05 28.12
C ALA A 147 -4.19 50.74 27.55
N GLY A 148 -3.82 49.57 28.11
CA GLY A 148 -4.51 48.28 27.93
C GLY A 148 -4.04 47.33 26.83
N ALA A 149 -3.85 47.84 25.61
CA ALA A 149 -3.53 47.00 24.44
C ALA A 149 -2.17 46.26 24.55
N GLY A 150 -1.25 46.74 25.40
CA GLY A 150 0.03 46.08 25.65
C GLY A 150 -0.10 44.66 26.24
N GLY A 151 -1.16 44.40 27.02
CA GLY A 151 -1.39 43.08 27.61
C GLY A 151 -1.71 41.99 26.57
N VAL A 152 -2.43 42.34 25.50
CA VAL A 152 -2.80 41.39 24.42
C VAL A 152 -1.55 40.90 23.67
N TRP A 153 -0.63 41.81 23.38
CA TRP A 153 0.64 41.47 22.72
C TRP A 153 1.59 40.70 23.64
N ALA A 154 1.54 40.93 24.95
CA ALA A 154 2.26 40.11 25.92
C ALA A 154 1.76 38.66 25.92
N VAL A 155 0.44 38.45 25.86
CA VAL A 155 -0.18 37.13 25.75
C VAL A 155 0.15 36.47 24.41
N ALA A 156 0.02 37.19 23.28
CA ALA A 156 0.39 36.68 21.95
C ALA A 156 1.89 36.31 21.86
N ARG A 157 2.77 37.09 22.49
CA ARG A 157 4.21 36.77 22.64
C ARG A 157 4.42 35.51 23.46
N SER A 158 3.69 35.33 24.57
CA SER A 158 3.76 34.11 25.37
C SER A 158 3.38 32.86 24.56
N VAL A 159 2.41 32.97 23.65
CA VAL A 159 2.05 31.88 22.73
C VAL A 159 3.19 31.58 21.74
N LEU A 160 3.89 32.61 21.23
CA LEU A 160 5.06 32.42 20.35
C LEU A 160 6.29 31.82 21.09
N GLN A 161 6.48 32.15 22.37
CA GLN A 161 7.58 31.65 23.19
C GLN A 161 7.48 30.16 23.50
N GLY A 162 6.27 29.59 23.52
CA GLY A 162 6.06 28.15 23.72
C GLY A 162 6.38 27.25 22.52
N ILE A 163 6.88 27.81 21.40
CA ILE A 163 7.16 27.09 20.16
C ILE A 163 8.62 26.60 20.17
N ASP A 164 8.92 25.54 20.92
CA ASP A 164 10.28 24.95 20.96
C ASP A 164 10.55 23.92 19.83
N THR A 165 9.48 23.38 19.21
CA THR A 165 9.46 22.46 18.05
C THR A 165 8.22 22.75 17.18
N PHE A 166 8.26 22.54 15.86
CA PHE A 166 7.15 22.88 14.93
C PHE A 166 6.38 21.62 14.49
N ASP A 167 5.13 21.45 14.94
CA ASP A 167 4.24 20.31 14.64
C ASP A 167 2.85 20.78 14.12
N LYS A 168 1.95 19.82 13.82
CA LYS A 168 0.58 20.10 13.31
C LYS A 168 -0.24 20.95 14.30
N GLU A 169 -0.05 20.77 15.61
CA GLU A 169 -0.82 21.44 16.67
C GLU A 169 -0.46 22.92 16.77
N LYS A 170 0.83 23.25 16.58
CA LYS A 170 1.33 24.64 16.64
C LYS A 170 1.02 25.46 15.38
N SER A 171 0.68 24.82 14.26
CA SER A 171 0.12 25.52 13.09
C SER A 171 -1.26 26.15 13.38
N ALA A 172 -2.06 25.51 14.25
CA ALA A 172 -3.33 26.03 14.72
C ALA A 172 -3.13 27.29 15.57
N LEU A 173 -2.13 27.29 16.45
CA LEU A 173 -1.75 28.44 17.28
C LEU A 173 -1.34 29.65 16.43
N LEU A 174 -0.61 29.42 15.34
CA LEU A 174 -0.24 30.48 14.40
C LEU A 174 -1.44 31.09 13.67
N SER A 175 -2.45 30.29 13.34
CA SER A 175 -3.72 30.76 12.78
C SER A 175 -4.51 31.62 13.80
N VAL A 176 -4.49 31.24 15.09
CA VAL A 176 -5.07 32.05 16.17
C VAL A 176 -4.34 33.39 16.30
N VAL A 177 -3.00 33.37 16.28
CA VAL A 177 -2.20 34.60 16.30
C VAL A 177 -2.51 35.50 15.10
N ASP A 178 -2.71 34.96 13.89
CA ASP A 178 -3.11 35.69 12.66
C ASP A 178 -4.53 36.29 12.71
N LYS A 179 -5.45 35.65 13.43
CA LYS A 179 -6.81 36.17 13.64
C LYS A 179 -6.87 37.28 14.69
N VAL A 180 -6.19 37.10 15.83
CA VAL A 180 -6.08 38.09 16.93
C VAL A 180 -5.54 39.42 16.41
N ALA A 181 -4.41 39.29 15.74
CA ALA A 181 -3.78 40.19 14.80
C ALA A 181 -4.71 41.05 13.92
N GLY A 182 -5.44 40.41 13.00
CA GLY A 182 -6.32 41.10 12.05
C GLY A 182 -7.46 41.85 12.74
N ALA A 183 -8.07 41.22 13.75
CA ALA A 183 -9.15 41.80 14.54
C ALA A 183 -8.70 43.04 15.34
N THR A 184 -7.55 42.96 16.01
CA THR A 184 -6.94 44.07 16.79
C THR A 184 -6.66 45.27 15.90
N PHE A 185 -6.10 45.02 14.72
CA PHE A 185 -5.78 46.07 13.76
C PHE A 185 -7.02 46.77 13.22
N CYS A 186 -8.01 46.00 12.78
CA CYS A 186 -9.24 46.56 12.19
C CYS A 186 -10.07 47.34 13.21
N GLY A 187 -10.21 46.81 14.44
CA GLY A 187 -10.96 47.48 15.51
C GLY A 187 -10.36 48.84 15.87
N GLN A 188 -9.03 48.91 16.05
CA GLN A 188 -8.35 50.14 16.47
C GLN A 188 -8.41 51.22 15.39
N VAL A 189 -8.21 50.85 14.13
CA VAL A 189 -8.30 51.78 13.00
C VAL A 189 -9.71 52.36 12.90
N TYR A 190 -10.76 51.54 13.02
CA TYR A 190 -12.14 52.04 12.96
C TYR A 190 -12.48 52.99 14.13
N TYR A 191 -12.03 52.69 15.35
CA TYR A 191 -12.27 53.55 16.50
C TYR A 191 -11.63 54.94 16.37
N GLU A 192 -10.38 55.01 15.89
CA GLU A 192 -9.68 56.29 15.74
C GLU A 192 -10.23 57.16 14.59
N ILE A 193 -10.72 56.53 13.53
CA ILE A 193 -11.33 57.23 12.40
C ILE A 193 -12.68 57.84 12.80
N TYR A 194 -13.54 57.06 13.46
CA TYR A 194 -14.95 57.39 13.66
C TYR A 194 -15.28 57.89 15.07
N LYS A 195 -14.60 58.95 15.51
CA LYS A 195 -14.90 59.62 16.80
C LYS A 195 -16.23 60.39 16.76
N PRO A 196 -16.93 60.54 17.91
CA PRO A 196 -18.21 61.25 17.97
C PRO A 196 -18.14 62.68 17.42
N GLU A 197 -16.99 63.36 17.57
CA GLU A 197 -16.82 64.73 17.06
C GLU A 197 -16.74 64.80 15.52
N ARG A 198 -16.44 63.68 14.84
CA ARG A 198 -16.20 63.64 13.38
C ARG A 198 -17.37 63.12 12.57
N THR A 199 -18.18 62.22 13.15
CA THR A 199 -19.32 61.59 12.47
C THR A 199 -20.65 62.31 12.73
N GLY A 200 -20.68 63.25 13.69
CA GLY A 200 -21.86 64.04 14.04
C GLY A 200 -23.05 63.25 14.61
N ARG A 201 -22.92 61.93 14.74
CA ARG A 201 -23.97 60.98 15.16
C ARG A 201 -23.45 59.99 16.19
N LYS A 202 -23.60 60.38 17.46
CA LYS A 202 -23.16 59.60 18.61
C LYS A 202 -23.73 58.18 18.62
N ASP A 203 -24.97 57.98 18.18
CA ASP A 203 -25.66 56.69 18.13
C ASP A 203 -25.04 55.67 17.14
N VAL A 204 -24.35 56.16 16.11
CA VAL A 204 -23.67 55.29 15.13
C VAL A 204 -22.28 54.91 15.65
N VAL A 205 -21.59 55.85 16.31
CA VAL A 205 -20.29 55.60 16.95
C VAL A 205 -20.42 54.68 18.15
N ASP A 206 -21.45 54.82 18.98
CA ASP A 206 -21.71 53.93 20.11
C ASP A 206 -21.91 52.47 19.63
N ARG A 207 -22.57 52.27 18.48
CA ARG A 207 -22.72 50.94 17.86
C ARG A 207 -21.41 50.35 17.31
N LEU A 208 -20.54 51.20 16.80
CA LEU A 208 -19.20 50.79 16.38
C LEU A 208 -18.35 50.41 17.60
N HIS A 209 -18.42 51.19 18.68
CA HIS A 209 -17.78 50.92 19.96
C HIS A 209 -18.20 49.55 20.50
N ASP A 210 -19.51 49.27 20.59
CA ASP A 210 -20.03 47.98 21.07
C ASP A 210 -19.53 46.80 20.22
N ALA A 211 -19.49 46.96 18.90
CA ALA A 211 -19.00 45.92 17.99
C ALA A 211 -17.50 45.64 18.16
N ILE A 212 -16.69 46.69 18.41
CA ILE A 212 -15.26 46.54 18.69
C ILE A 212 -15.03 45.83 20.03
N VAL A 213 -15.75 46.23 21.08
CA VAL A 213 -15.63 45.61 22.41
C VAL A 213 -16.06 44.14 22.38
N ALA A 214 -17.11 43.79 21.63
CA ALA A 214 -17.55 42.39 21.44
C ALA A 214 -16.50 41.56 20.69
N LEU A 215 -15.92 42.11 19.60
CA LEU A 215 -14.85 41.44 18.86
C LEU A 215 -13.62 41.20 19.73
N TYR A 216 -13.20 42.21 20.50
CA TYR A 216 -12.07 42.09 21.42
C TYR A 216 -12.32 41.07 22.53
N GLY A 217 -13.55 41.01 23.07
CA GLY A 217 -13.95 39.96 24.02
C GLY A 217 -13.77 38.55 23.46
N CYS A 218 -14.25 38.32 22.23
CA CYS A 218 -14.12 37.03 21.54
C CYS A 218 -12.64 36.66 21.29
N VAL A 219 -11.81 37.63 20.89
CA VAL A 219 -10.36 37.45 20.70
C VAL A 219 -9.65 37.06 22.00
N LEU A 220 -10.02 37.70 23.12
CA LEU A 220 -9.46 37.36 24.43
C LEU A 220 -9.88 35.95 24.89
N GLU A 221 -11.12 35.52 24.63
CA GLU A 221 -11.54 34.14 24.93
C GLU A 221 -10.84 33.09 24.07
N LEU A 222 -10.57 33.41 22.79
CA LEU A 222 -9.77 32.56 21.89
C LEU A 222 -8.32 32.39 22.39
N LEU A 223 -7.70 33.47 22.87
CA LEU A 223 -6.35 33.43 23.48
C LEU A 223 -6.30 32.65 24.80
N VAL A 224 -7.42 32.58 25.52
CA VAL A 224 -7.56 31.72 26.72
C VAL A 224 -7.66 30.26 26.32
N THR A 225 -8.49 29.93 25.34
CA THR A 225 -8.73 28.54 24.91
C THR A 225 -7.56 27.93 24.12
N SER A 226 -6.70 28.73 23.51
CA SER A 226 -5.57 28.25 22.71
C SER A 226 -4.44 27.59 23.52
N SER A 227 -4.45 27.60 24.84
CA SER A 227 -3.44 26.91 25.66
C SER A 227 -3.77 25.48 26.03
N ASP A 228 -5.05 25.12 26.00
CA ASP A 228 -5.55 23.84 26.50
C ASP A 228 -5.76 22.86 25.32
N LEU A 229 -5.15 23.18 24.18
CA LEU A 229 -5.27 22.40 22.95
C LEU A 229 -4.53 21.08 23.11
N SER A 230 -5.26 20.04 23.53
CA SER A 230 -4.87 18.65 23.29
C SER A 230 -4.79 18.38 21.79
N SER A 231 -4.02 17.36 21.38
CA SER A 231 -3.82 16.95 19.99
C SER A 231 -5.13 16.86 19.18
N ASN A 232 -6.17 16.32 19.81
CA ASN A 232 -7.49 16.14 19.20
C ASN A 232 -8.26 17.47 19.06
N THR A 233 -8.10 18.40 20.00
CA THR A 233 -8.78 19.72 19.96
C THR A 233 -8.13 20.66 18.93
N ALA A 234 -6.80 20.58 18.75
CA ALA A 234 -6.09 21.30 17.69
C ALA A 234 -6.46 20.80 16.30
N VAL A 235 -6.56 19.48 16.12
CA VAL A 235 -7.04 18.88 14.87
C VAL A 235 -8.50 19.22 14.60
N GLN A 236 -9.39 19.17 15.61
CA GLN A 236 -10.79 19.57 15.48
C GLN A 236 -10.96 21.07 15.21
N PHE A 237 -10.13 21.93 15.81
CA PHE A 237 -10.11 23.36 15.55
C PHE A 237 -9.65 23.65 14.11
N CYS A 238 -8.60 22.96 13.65
CA CYS A 238 -8.12 23.02 12.27
C CYS A 238 -9.13 22.47 11.26
N GLN A 239 -9.85 21.39 11.60
CA GLN A 239 -10.89 20.81 10.75
C GLN A 239 -12.13 21.72 10.70
N ALA A 240 -12.57 22.27 11.83
CA ALA A 240 -13.72 23.16 11.92
C ALA A 240 -13.52 24.52 11.22
N ALA A 241 -12.27 24.99 11.12
CA ALA A 241 -11.93 26.21 10.38
C ALA A 241 -12.07 26.06 8.86
N PHE A 242 -12.10 24.83 8.34
CA PHE A 242 -12.08 24.56 6.89
C PHE A 242 -13.13 23.56 6.40
N ASP A 243 -13.84 22.85 7.29
CA ASP A 243 -15.00 22.03 6.93
C ASP A 243 -16.28 22.88 6.99
N SER A 244 -16.77 23.25 5.81
CA SER A 244 -18.02 24.03 5.65
C SER A 244 -19.28 23.31 6.16
N THR A 245 -19.18 22.07 6.62
CA THR A 245 -20.35 21.25 6.96
C THR A 245 -20.66 21.15 8.46
N LYS A 246 -19.72 21.46 9.39
CA LYS A 246 -20.00 21.68 10.84
C LYS A 246 -18.91 22.54 11.53
N PRO A 247 -19.12 23.86 11.73
CA PRO A 247 -18.15 24.71 12.42
C PRO A 247 -18.25 24.63 13.95
N SER A 248 -17.12 24.68 14.63
CA SER A 248 -17.03 24.92 16.09
C SER A 248 -17.50 26.34 16.43
N GLY A 249 -18.18 26.50 17.57
CA GLY A 249 -18.97 27.71 17.87
C GLY A 249 -18.19 29.04 17.85
N MET A 250 -16.93 29.07 18.33
CA MET A 250 -16.18 30.32 18.56
C MET A 250 -15.61 30.96 17.28
N LEU A 251 -15.18 30.18 16.28
CA LEU A 251 -14.67 30.72 15.02
C LEU A 251 -15.78 31.32 14.15
N LEU A 252 -16.95 30.68 14.15
CA LEU A 252 -18.16 31.21 13.49
C LEU A 252 -18.61 32.53 14.15
N GLU A 253 -18.50 32.60 15.48
CA GLU A 253 -18.80 33.80 16.25
C GLU A 253 -17.81 34.93 15.94
N LEU A 254 -16.51 34.63 15.81
CA LEU A 254 -15.50 35.59 15.37
C LEU A 254 -15.80 36.15 13.96
N GLU A 255 -16.07 35.28 12.98
CA GLU A 255 -16.41 35.73 11.61
C GLU A 255 -17.70 36.55 11.57
N LYS A 256 -18.68 36.22 12.41
CA LYS A 256 -19.93 36.98 12.55
C LYS A 256 -19.66 38.37 13.12
N LEU A 257 -18.86 38.46 14.20
CA LEU A 257 -18.48 39.73 14.83
C LEU A 257 -17.63 40.61 13.90
N GLU A 258 -16.72 40.04 13.11
CA GLU A 258 -15.99 40.76 12.07
C GLU A 258 -16.92 41.38 11.01
N GLN A 259 -17.96 40.63 10.59
CA GLN A 259 -18.97 41.15 9.67
C GLN A 259 -19.85 42.23 10.29
N GLU A 260 -20.18 42.13 11.57
CA GLU A 260 -20.94 43.15 12.30
C GLU A 260 -20.10 44.42 12.49
N LEU A 261 -18.83 44.29 12.84
CA LEU A 261 -17.87 45.41 12.91
C LEU A 261 -17.77 46.13 11.56
N ALA A 262 -17.59 45.40 10.46
CA ALA A 262 -17.52 45.99 9.12
C ALA A 262 -18.82 46.73 8.74
N LYS A 263 -20.00 46.21 9.14
CA LYS A 263 -21.29 46.89 8.93
C LYS A 263 -21.42 48.17 9.78
N ALA A 264 -20.96 48.14 11.03
CA ALA A 264 -20.99 49.30 11.91
C ALA A 264 -20.05 50.40 11.40
N ALA A 265 -18.84 50.02 10.96
CA ALA A 265 -17.88 50.91 10.35
C ALA A 265 -18.39 51.55 9.06
N GLY A 266 -19.00 50.77 8.15
CA GLY A 266 -19.58 51.31 6.92
C GLY A 266 -20.72 52.31 7.15
N LYS A 267 -21.50 52.16 8.23
CA LYS A 267 -22.51 53.16 8.61
C LYS A 267 -21.89 54.45 9.16
N CYS A 268 -20.72 54.37 9.79
CA CYS A 268 -19.97 55.55 10.21
C CYS A 268 -19.38 56.27 9.00
N GLU A 269 -18.87 55.51 8.02
CA GLU A 269 -18.34 55.99 6.74
C GLU A 269 -19.37 56.82 5.96
N ASP A 270 -20.60 56.30 5.83
CA ASP A 270 -21.73 57.00 5.17
C ASP A 270 -22.04 58.38 5.79
N THR A 271 -21.55 58.66 7.01
CA THR A 271 -21.80 59.90 7.77
C THR A 271 -20.56 60.77 7.99
N ALA A 272 -19.36 60.34 7.59
CA ALA A 272 -18.09 61.04 7.86
C ALA A 272 -17.66 61.98 6.70
N HIS A 273 -16.86 63.02 6.98
CA HIS A 273 -16.37 63.98 5.97
C HIS A 273 -15.22 63.43 5.10
N ALA A 274 -15.30 63.66 3.79
CA ALA A 274 -14.56 62.93 2.73
C ALA A 274 -13.02 63.07 2.66
N HIS A 275 -12.37 64.04 3.31
CA HIS A 275 -10.95 64.36 2.99
C HIS A 275 -9.89 63.59 3.80
N GLN A 276 -10.25 63.00 4.95
CA GLN A 276 -9.35 62.11 5.72
C GLN A 276 -9.58 60.62 5.41
N GLU A 277 -10.62 60.28 4.66
CA GLU A 277 -11.06 58.91 4.39
C GLU A 277 -10.16 58.14 3.40
N VAL A 278 -9.45 58.86 2.52
CA VAL A 278 -8.64 58.28 1.43
C VAL A 278 -7.35 57.63 1.94
N ILE A 279 -6.61 58.31 2.82
CA ILE A 279 -5.31 57.81 3.34
C ILE A 279 -5.51 56.53 4.17
N PHE A 280 -6.58 56.47 4.97
CA PHE A 280 -6.87 55.33 5.83
C PHE A 280 -7.42 54.11 5.07
N LYS A 281 -8.14 54.33 3.95
CA LYS A 281 -8.56 53.27 3.03
C LYS A 281 -7.37 52.55 2.40
N ASP A 282 -6.29 53.28 2.08
CA ASP A 282 -5.08 52.68 1.52
C ASP A 282 -4.37 51.76 2.53
N TYR A 283 -4.25 52.18 3.79
CA TYR A 283 -3.69 51.34 4.87
C TYR A 283 -4.52 50.06 5.13
N LEU A 284 -5.86 50.18 5.16
CA LEU A 284 -6.75 49.02 5.33
C LEU A 284 -6.66 48.05 4.15
N GLN A 285 -6.59 48.55 2.91
CA GLN A 285 -6.45 47.70 1.73
C GLN A 285 -5.12 46.95 1.68
N GLU A 286 -4.03 47.59 2.11
CA GLU A 286 -2.71 46.96 2.08
C GLU A 286 -2.56 45.88 3.15
N ALA A 287 -3.07 46.12 4.36
CA ALA A 287 -3.15 45.09 5.41
C ALA A 287 -3.98 43.88 4.96
N GLN A 288 -5.14 44.11 4.32
CA GLN A 288 -6.03 43.04 3.84
C GLN A 288 -5.40 42.21 2.70
N LYS A 289 -4.61 42.83 1.82
CA LYS A 289 -3.91 42.13 0.73
C LYS A 289 -2.86 41.16 1.28
N SER A 290 -2.12 41.58 2.32
CA SER A 290 -1.14 40.72 2.99
C SER A 290 -1.79 39.52 3.68
N LEU A 291 -2.90 39.73 4.40
CA LEU A 291 -3.63 38.66 5.11
C LEU A 291 -4.14 37.58 4.14
N ASN A 292 -4.76 38.00 3.03
CA ASN A 292 -5.26 37.09 1.99
C ASN A 292 -4.15 36.27 1.29
N ARG A 293 -2.91 36.78 1.25
CA ARG A 293 -1.77 36.07 0.64
C ARG A 293 -1.31 34.91 1.52
N ILE A 294 -1.37 35.09 2.84
CA ILE A 294 -0.99 34.08 3.83
C ILE A 294 -2.04 32.97 3.90
N THR A 295 -3.33 33.31 3.92
CA THR A 295 -4.43 32.32 3.90
C THR A 295 -4.33 31.36 2.71
N ARG A 296 -4.09 31.88 1.50
CA ARG A 296 -3.90 31.04 0.29
C ARG A 296 -2.67 30.15 0.36
N HIS A 297 -1.59 30.62 0.97
CA HIS A 297 -0.38 29.82 1.09
C HIS A 297 -0.59 28.65 2.05
N MET A 298 -1.30 28.87 3.16
CA MET A 298 -1.71 27.82 4.09
C MET A 298 -2.63 26.79 3.41
N GLU A 299 -3.62 27.23 2.62
CA GLU A 299 -4.47 26.33 1.81
C GLU A 299 -3.64 25.37 0.93
N HIS A 300 -2.59 25.88 0.28
CA HIS A 300 -1.70 25.07 -0.56
C HIS A 300 -0.88 24.04 0.23
N VAL A 301 -0.38 24.40 1.41
CA VAL A 301 0.39 23.47 2.26
C VAL A 301 -0.52 22.34 2.78
N PHE A 302 -1.75 22.65 3.18
CA PHE A 302 -2.69 21.63 3.66
C PHE A 302 -3.19 20.69 2.56
N GLN A 303 -3.45 21.22 1.36
CA GLN A 303 -3.76 20.37 0.20
C GLN A 303 -2.61 19.40 -0.10
N TRP A 304 -1.36 19.86 0.02
CA TRP A 304 -0.20 19.01 -0.16
C TRP A 304 -0.13 17.89 0.90
N VAL A 305 -0.37 18.19 2.18
CA VAL A 305 -0.38 17.19 3.26
C VAL A 305 -1.45 16.12 3.03
N ASN A 306 -2.67 16.53 2.69
CA ASN A 306 -3.76 15.59 2.39
C ASN A 306 -3.46 14.75 1.14
N ASP A 307 -2.85 15.34 0.12
CA ASP A 307 -2.44 14.62 -1.08
C ASP A 307 -1.32 13.60 -0.80
N GLN A 308 -0.44 13.86 0.17
CA GLN A 308 0.59 12.92 0.61
C GLN A 308 0.01 11.76 1.41
N GLU A 309 -0.81 12.04 2.44
CA GLU A 309 -1.44 10.98 3.24
C GLU A 309 -2.26 10.03 2.34
N ARG A 310 -2.96 10.60 1.35
CA ARG A 310 -3.67 9.82 0.33
C ARG A 310 -2.73 8.94 -0.48
N ARG A 311 -1.56 9.45 -0.92
CA ARG A 311 -0.57 8.64 -1.66
C ARG A 311 -0.04 7.49 -0.82
N ASP A 312 0.36 7.76 0.42
CA ASP A 312 0.90 6.76 1.34
C ASP A 312 -0.12 5.65 1.64
N LEU A 313 -1.40 6.03 1.81
CA LEU A 313 -2.48 5.07 2.02
C LEU A 313 -2.68 4.17 0.79
N LEU A 314 -2.69 4.75 -0.42
CA LEU A 314 -2.87 4.01 -1.67
C LEU A 314 -1.69 3.09 -1.98
N GLU A 315 -0.47 3.51 -1.66
CA GLU A 315 0.74 2.70 -1.82
C GLU A 315 0.77 1.52 -0.84
N TRP A 316 0.32 1.74 0.40
CA TRP A 316 0.11 0.65 1.36
C TRP A 316 -0.94 -0.36 0.88
N VAL A 317 -2.03 0.10 0.26
CA VAL A 317 -3.06 -0.79 -0.32
C VAL A 317 -2.45 -1.67 -1.40
N SER A 318 -1.71 -1.13 -2.37
CA SER A 318 -1.07 -1.92 -3.42
C SER A 318 0.11 -1.15 -3.98
N ASP A 319 1.24 -1.79 -4.20
CA ASP A 319 2.43 -1.23 -4.85
C ASP A 319 2.46 -1.47 -6.38
N ILE A 320 1.48 -2.22 -6.91
CA ILE A 320 1.43 -2.58 -8.32
C ILE A 320 1.14 -1.35 -9.19
N GLN A 321 2.01 -1.13 -10.17
CA GLN A 321 1.88 -0.09 -11.20
C GLN A 321 0.92 -0.54 -12.31
N TYR A 322 -0.39 -0.59 -12.01
CA TYR A 322 -1.43 -1.06 -12.94
C TYR A 322 -1.49 -0.29 -14.27
N GLY A 323 -1.11 1.00 -14.28
CA GLY A 323 -1.13 1.85 -15.48
C GLY A 323 -0.05 1.49 -16.51
N ARG A 324 1.14 1.11 -16.05
CA ARG A 324 2.32 0.88 -16.90
C ARG A 324 2.06 -0.10 -18.04
N HIS A 325 1.32 -1.17 -17.77
CA HIS A 325 1.08 -2.20 -18.79
C HIS A 325 0.03 -1.79 -19.82
N HIS A 326 -0.97 -1.02 -19.40
CA HIS A 326 -1.90 -0.41 -20.33
C HIS A 326 -1.14 0.51 -21.29
N ASP A 327 -0.25 1.37 -20.75
CA ASP A 327 0.57 2.29 -21.53
C ASP A 327 1.46 1.52 -22.53
N GLU A 328 2.13 0.44 -22.10
CA GLU A 328 2.96 -0.42 -22.97
C GLU A 328 2.16 -1.07 -24.11
N ILE A 329 0.95 -1.57 -23.84
CA ILE A 329 0.08 -2.15 -24.87
C ILE A 329 -0.45 -1.05 -25.80
N GLU A 330 -0.83 0.10 -25.25
CA GLU A 330 -1.35 1.23 -26.01
C GLU A 330 -0.29 1.80 -26.97
N GLU A 331 0.94 2.00 -26.50
CA GLU A 331 2.07 2.45 -27.33
C GLU A 331 2.37 1.50 -28.50
N ARG A 332 2.16 0.20 -28.30
CA ARG A 332 2.33 -0.82 -29.33
C ARG A 332 1.13 -0.96 -30.27
N ARG A 333 -0.05 -0.47 -29.87
CA ARG A 333 -1.28 -0.58 -30.65
C ARG A 333 -1.21 0.35 -31.86
N GLU A 334 -1.65 -0.14 -33.01
CA GLU A 334 -1.78 0.71 -34.20
C GLU A 334 -3.00 1.65 -34.03
N PRO A 335 -2.89 2.97 -34.30
CA PRO A 335 -4.01 3.90 -34.20
C PRO A 335 -5.25 3.42 -34.97
N ASP A 336 -6.44 3.69 -34.41
CA ASP A 336 -7.77 3.28 -34.91
C ASP A 336 -7.88 1.79 -35.29
N THR A 337 -7.29 0.92 -34.46
CA THR A 337 -7.51 -0.54 -34.49
C THR A 337 -8.19 -1.00 -33.20
N GLY A 338 -9.10 -1.97 -33.28
CA GLY A 338 -9.87 -2.46 -32.13
C GLY A 338 -11.11 -1.63 -31.79
N ASP A 339 -11.34 -0.51 -32.49
CA ASP A 339 -12.49 0.38 -32.26
C ASP A 339 -13.83 -0.28 -32.63
N TRP A 340 -13.80 -1.36 -33.42
CA TRP A 340 -15.00 -2.12 -33.73
C TRP A 340 -15.66 -2.68 -32.46
N LEU A 341 -14.88 -3.03 -31.43
CA LEU A 341 -15.41 -3.64 -30.21
C LEU A 341 -16.26 -2.64 -29.42
N VAL A 342 -15.80 -1.40 -29.30
CA VAL A 342 -16.59 -0.34 -28.65
C VAL A 342 -17.77 0.12 -29.52
N GLN A 343 -17.75 -0.22 -30.82
CA GLN A 343 -18.86 -0.01 -31.74
C GLN A 343 -19.84 -1.18 -31.79
N ASP A 344 -19.51 -2.34 -31.20
CA ASP A 344 -20.36 -3.52 -31.17
C ASP A 344 -21.64 -3.23 -30.36
N GLU A 345 -22.78 -3.66 -30.90
CA GLU A 345 -24.09 -3.42 -30.27
C GLU A 345 -24.16 -4.04 -28.88
N ARG A 346 -23.61 -5.25 -28.70
CA ARG A 346 -23.57 -5.96 -27.42
C ARG A 346 -22.75 -5.23 -26.37
N PHE A 347 -21.63 -4.61 -26.78
CA PHE A 347 -20.81 -3.80 -25.87
C PHE A 347 -21.58 -2.58 -25.39
N ARG A 348 -22.25 -1.85 -26.30
CA ARG A 348 -23.03 -0.67 -25.96
C ARG A 348 -24.23 -1.02 -25.08
N GLU A 349 -24.96 -2.09 -25.41
CA GLU A 349 -26.08 -2.61 -24.61
C GLU A 349 -25.63 -2.99 -23.19
N TRP A 350 -24.51 -3.69 -23.05
CA TRP A 350 -23.95 -4.02 -21.74
C TRP A 350 -23.58 -2.76 -20.95
N MET A 351 -22.91 -1.80 -21.59
CA MET A 351 -22.49 -0.55 -20.96
C MET A 351 -23.69 0.28 -20.49
N ASP A 352 -24.75 0.35 -21.30
CA ASP A 352 -25.94 1.16 -21.03
C ASP A 352 -27.01 0.45 -20.19
N SER A 353 -26.92 -0.88 -20.06
CA SER A 353 -27.87 -1.68 -19.27
C SER A 353 -28.03 -1.16 -17.82
N PRO A 354 -29.26 -1.15 -17.28
CA PRO A 354 -29.54 -0.60 -15.96
C PRO A 354 -29.12 -1.51 -14.79
N SER A 355 -28.81 -2.79 -15.03
CA SER A 355 -28.42 -3.76 -14.00
C SER A 355 -26.91 -4.01 -13.98
N SER A 356 -26.39 -4.56 -12.88
CA SER A 356 -25.04 -5.13 -12.87
C SER A 356 -24.98 -6.32 -13.84
N SER A 357 -23.89 -6.43 -14.61
CA SER A 357 -23.77 -7.43 -15.67
C SER A 357 -22.31 -7.63 -16.09
N THR A 358 -22.00 -8.80 -16.62
CA THR A 358 -20.67 -9.17 -17.09
C THR A 358 -20.62 -9.23 -18.62
N LEU A 359 -19.56 -8.70 -19.22
CA LEU A 359 -19.25 -8.84 -20.64
C LEU A 359 -17.96 -9.64 -20.78
N TRP A 360 -18.04 -10.78 -21.44
CA TRP A 360 -16.92 -11.68 -21.64
C TRP A 360 -16.44 -11.63 -23.09
N LEU A 361 -15.25 -11.06 -23.30
CA LEU A 361 -14.52 -11.13 -24.57
C LEU A 361 -13.73 -12.44 -24.63
N GLN A 362 -14.22 -13.37 -25.43
CA GLN A 362 -13.58 -14.65 -25.66
C GLN A 362 -12.76 -14.60 -26.95
N GLY A 363 -11.57 -15.21 -26.93
CA GLY A 363 -10.77 -15.35 -28.14
C GLY A 363 -9.63 -16.33 -27.99
N SER A 364 -9.30 -17.01 -29.10
CA SER A 364 -8.15 -17.91 -29.19
C SER A 364 -6.82 -17.17 -28.94
N PRO A 365 -5.73 -17.89 -28.65
CA PRO A 365 -4.41 -17.28 -28.48
C PRO A 365 -4.01 -16.43 -29.70
N GLY A 366 -3.41 -15.27 -29.45
CA GLY A 366 -2.92 -14.38 -30.51
C GLY A 366 -3.98 -13.63 -31.32
N THR A 367 -5.26 -13.70 -30.95
CA THR A 367 -6.34 -12.91 -31.61
C THR A 367 -6.26 -11.41 -31.34
N GLY A 368 -5.58 -10.98 -30.28
CA GLY A 368 -5.40 -9.56 -29.94
C GLY A 368 -6.28 -9.05 -28.79
N LYS A 369 -6.79 -9.94 -27.92
CA LYS A 369 -7.61 -9.59 -26.75
C LYS A 369 -7.03 -8.44 -25.93
N SER A 370 -5.75 -8.49 -25.54
CA SER A 370 -5.13 -7.42 -24.75
C SER A 370 -5.13 -6.05 -25.43
N PHE A 371 -4.97 -6.03 -26.77
CA PHE A 371 -5.08 -4.79 -27.56
C PHE A 371 -6.52 -4.28 -27.62
N LEU A 372 -7.50 -5.17 -27.74
CA LEU A 372 -8.94 -4.83 -27.68
C LEU A 372 -9.31 -4.31 -26.29
N THR A 373 -8.86 -4.96 -25.22
CA THR A 373 -9.08 -4.53 -23.84
C THR A 373 -8.45 -3.16 -23.59
N SER A 374 -7.22 -2.92 -24.09
CA SER A 374 -6.60 -1.58 -24.07
C SER A 374 -7.43 -0.55 -24.83
N ALA A 375 -8.00 -0.88 -26.00
CA ALA A 375 -8.90 0.01 -26.73
C ALA A 375 -10.17 0.35 -25.94
N VAL A 376 -10.73 -0.62 -25.20
CA VAL A 376 -11.88 -0.39 -24.31
C VAL A 376 -11.50 0.54 -23.15
N VAL A 377 -10.36 0.30 -22.48
CA VAL A 377 -9.86 1.18 -21.41
C VAL A 377 -9.72 2.61 -21.93
N LYS A 378 -9.04 2.79 -23.06
CA LYS A 378 -8.87 4.10 -23.71
C LYS A 378 -10.21 4.76 -24.02
N HIS A 379 -11.14 4.05 -24.65
CA HIS A 379 -12.45 4.59 -25.00
C HIS A 379 -13.22 5.09 -23.78
N ILE A 380 -13.17 4.35 -22.67
CA ILE A 380 -13.84 4.74 -21.42
C ILE A 380 -13.19 5.99 -20.83
N VAL A 381 -11.85 6.03 -20.77
CA VAL A 381 -11.08 7.18 -20.28
C VAL A 381 -11.37 8.42 -21.14
N ASP A 382 -11.36 8.30 -22.47
CA ASP A 382 -11.60 9.41 -23.40
C ASP A 382 -13.05 9.91 -23.36
N THR A 383 -14.03 9.00 -23.25
CA THR A 383 -15.47 9.36 -23.31
C THR A 383 -15.97 9.93 -22.00
N LYS A 384 -15.44 9.48 -20.86
CA LYS A 384 -15.97 9.84 -19.54
C LYS A 384 -15.03 10.71 -18.70
N GLY A 385 -13.76 10.84 -19.09
CA GLY A 385 -12.79 11.81 -18.56
C GLY A 385 -12.88 12.05 -17.05
N SER A 386 -12.88 13.32 -16.66
CA SER A 386 -12.96 13.78 -15.27
C SER A 386 -14.32 13.57 -14.56
N GLN A 387 -15.30 12.92 -15.21
CA GLN A 387 -16.61 12.62 -14.63
C GLN A 387 -16.78 11.15 -14.22
N MET A 388 -15.83 10.26 -14.56
CA MET A 388 -15.90 8.85 -14.17
C MET A 388 -15.14 8.62 -12.86
N GLU A 389 -15.88 8.48 -11.77
CA GLU A 389 -15.28 8.31 -10.44
C GLU A 389 -15.12 6.82 -10.07
N GLY A 390 -15.88 5.90 -10.69
CA GLY A 390 -15.80 4.45 -10.45
C GLY A 390 -15.26 3.67 -11.66
N PHE A 391 -13.94 3.65 -11.85
CA PHE A 391 -13.31 2.90 -12.92
C PHE A 391 -12.02 2.22 -12.44
N GLY A 392 -11.87 0.94 -12.78
CA GLY A 392 -10.65 0.19 -12.51
C GLY A 392 -10.36 -0.81 -13.62
N TYR A 393 -9.09 -1.08 -13.87
CA TYR A 393 -8.64 -2.07 -14.83
C TYR A 393 -7.41 -2.83 -14.34
N PHE A 394 -7.23 -4.06 -14.79
CA PHE A 394 -6.07 -4.88 -14.46
C PHE A 394 -5.74 -5.86 -15.59
N PHE A 395 -4.45 -6.05 -15.84
CA PHE A 395 -3.96 -6.99 -16.85
C PHE A 395 -3.22 -8.12 -16.12
N CYS A 396 -3.82 -9.30 -16.08
CA CYS A 396 -3.23 -10.49 -15.48
C CYS A 396 -2.01 -10.95 -16.29
N ASN A 397 -1.04 -11.56 -15.61
CA ASN A 397 0.17 -12.07 -16.24
C ASN A 397 0.73 -13.25 -15.43
N GLN A 398 0.82 -14.44 -16.05
CA GLN A 398 1.28 -15.65 -15.37
C GLN A 398 2.76 -15.60 -14.95
N ASP A 399 3.57 -14.81 -15.66
CA ASP A 399 5.01 -14.67 -15.40
C ASP A 399 5.33 -13.69 -14.25
N GLU A 400 4.34 -12.94 -13.76
CA GLU A 400 4.48 -11.97 -12.69
C GLU A 400 3.69 -12.40 -11.46
N LYS A 401 4.40 -12.66 -10.35
CA LYS A 401 3.76 -13.11 -9.09
C LYS A 401 2.60 -12.18 -8.66
N GLY A 402 2.82 -10.87 -8.70
CA GLY A 402 1.80 -9.88 -8.34
C GLY A 402 0.61 -9.78 -9.31
N ARG A 403 0.58 -10.52 -10.42
CA ARG A 403 -0.48 -10.45 -11.44
C ARG A 403 -1.14 -11.79 -11.76
N ARG A 404 -0.69 -12.87 -11.13
CA ARG A 404 -1.25 -14.22 -11.25
C ARG A 404 -1.98 -14.73 -10.01
N GLU A 405 -1.91 -13.99 -8.91
CA GLU A 405 -2.53 -14.30 -7.61
C GLU A 405 -3.77 -13.40 -7.40
N SER A 406 -4.79 -13.89 -6.70
CA SER A 406 -6.07 -13.20 -6.50
C SER A 406 -5.95 -11.92 -5.69
N LEU A 407 -5.24 -11.98 -4.55
CA LEU A 407 -5.14 -10.88 -3.59
C LEU A 407 -4.48 -9.63 -4.17
N PRO A 408 -3.33 -9.72 -4.89
CA PRO A 408 -2.76 -8.57 -5.57
C PRO A 408 -3.70 -7.87 -6.56
N VAL A 409 -4.51 -8.62 -7.32
CA VAL A 409 -5.51 -8.05 -8.26
C VAL A 409 -6.56 -7.25 -7.49
N LEU A 410 -7.14 -7.84 -6.44
CA LEU A 410 -8.15 -7.17 -5.61
C LEU A 410 -7.61 -5.89 -4.96
N ARG A 411 -6.39 -5.93 -4.42
CA ARG A 411 -5.72 -4.77 -3.82
C ARG A 411 -5.49 -3.66 -4.85
N SER A 412 -5.09 -4.02 -6.07
CA SER A 412 -4.93 -3.05 -7.16
C SER A 412 -6.24 -2.36 -7.52
N LEU A 413 -7.35 -3.12 -7.57
CA LEU A 413 -8.68 -2.55 -7.81
C LEU A 413 -9.09 -1.60 -6.67
N VAL A 414 -8.93 -2.01 -5.40
CA VAL A 414 -9.21 -1.14 -4.25
C VAL A 414 -8.42 0.17 -4.34
N ARG A 415 -7.13 0.10 -4.67
CA ARG A 415 -6.29 1.28 -4.89
C ARG A 415 -6.87 2.19 -5.98
N GLN A 416 -7.33 1.64 -7.10
CA GLN A 416 -7.90 2.41 -8.21
C GLN A 416 -9.22 3.09 -7.83
N PHE A 417 -10.13 2.38 -7.17
CA PHE A 417 -11.42 2.95 -6.73
C PHE A 417 -11.28 3.97 -5.59
N ALA A 418 -10.20 3.88 -4.81
CA ALA A 418 -9.87 4.84 -3.75
C ALA A 418 -9.00 6.02 -4.22
N ALA A 419 -8.42 5.96 -5.43
CA ALA A 419 -7.51 6.97 -5.94
C ALA A 419 -8.14 8.35 -6.21
N PRO A 420 -9.38 8.48 -6.73
CA PRO A 420 -9.99 9.77 -7.05
C PRO A 420 -10.00 10.75 -5.88
N LYS A 421 -9.81 12.05 -6.17
CA LYS A 421 -9.90 13.11 -5.16
C LYS A 421 -11.33 13.33 -4.65
N SER A 422 -12.33 12.97 -5.45
CA SER A 422 -13.75 13.08 -5.10
C SER A 422 -14.27 11.92 -4.25
N THR A 423 -13.47 10.88 -4.00
CA THR A 423 -13.83 9.78 -3.09
C THR A 423 -14.29 10.35 -1.74
N THR A 424 -15.41 9.85 -1.23
CA THR A 424 -15.98 10.32 0.04
C THR A 424 -15.05 10.01 1.21
N GLU A 425 -15.07 10.88 2.22
CA GLU A 425 -14.27 10.70 3.43
C GLU A 425 -14.55 9.39 4.17
N SER A 426 -15.75 8.81 4.00
CA SER A 426 -16.10 7.51 4.58
C SER A 426 -15.22 6.36 4.07
N VAL A 427 -14.93 6.30 2.76
CA VAL A 427 -14.07 5.24 2.19
C VAL A 427 -12.61 5.45 2.60
N ARG A 428 -12.15 6.71 2.67
CA ARG A 428 -10.81 7.01 3.20
C ARG A 428 -10.68 6.61 4.66
N LYS A 429 -11.70 6.89 5.46
CA LYS A 429 -11.76 6.46 6.85
C LYS A 429 -11.74 4.93 6.95
N SER A 430 -12.60 4.24 6.21
CA SER A 430 -12.66 2.76 6.19
C SER A 430 -11.30 2.14 5.83
N LEU A 431 -10.58 2.70 4.86
CA LEU A 431 -9.23 2.29 4.49
C LEU A 431 -8.18 2.58 5.57
N ARG A 432 -8.27 3.72 6.27
CA ARG A 432 -7.38 4.01 7.42
C ARG A 432 -7.63 3.05 8.56
N ASP A 433 -8.89 2.79 8.89
CA ASP A 433 -9.26 1.83 9.92
C ASP A 433 -8.78 0.41 9.53
N ALA A 434 -8.81 0.08 8.23
CA ALA A 434 -8.25 -1.17 7.70
C ALA A 434 -6.72 -1.24 7.83
N ARG A 435 -6.03 -0.13 7.57
CA ARG A 435 -4.58 -0.02 7.76
C ARG A 435 -4.19 -0.21 9.21
N GLU A 436 -4.88 0.46 10.13
CA GLU A 436 -4.64 0.35 11.56
C GLU A 436 -4.84 -1.09 12.05
N ARG A 437 -5.97 -1.73 11.71
CA ARG A 437 -6.20 -3.15 12.03
C ARG A 437 -5.11 -4.07 11.47
N ALA A 438 -4.65 -3.81 10.25
CA ALA A 438 -3.62 -4.61 9.62
C ALA A 438 -2.25 -4.40 10.28
N THR A 439 -1.90 -3.16 10.63
CA THR A 439 -0.67 -2.81 11.35
C THR A 439 -0.64 -3.45 12.74
N ASN A 440 -1.73 -3.39 13.50
CA ASN A 440 -1.83 -4.01 14.82
C ASN A 440 -1.67 -5.54 14.76
N ARG A 441 -1.94 -6.16 13.60
CA ARG A 441 -1.77 -7.60 13.34
C ARG A 441 -0.46 -7.95 12.64
N ALA A 442 0.43 -6.98 12.40
CA ALA A 442 1.62 -7.13 11.56
C ALA A 442 1.32 -7.79 10.19
N SER A 443 0.19 -7.45 9.59
CA SER A 443 -0.33 -8.07 8.36
C SER A 443 -0.56 -7.05 7.24
N GLN A 444 -0.82 -7.54 6.03
CA GLN A 444 -1.25 -6.71 4.88
C GLN A 444 -2.77 -6.75 4.69
N LEU A 445 -3.30 -5.95 3.76
CA LEU A 445 -4.73 -5.94 3.42
C LEU A 445 -5.17 -7.32 2.92
N SER A 446 -6.16 -7.94 3.58
CA SER A 446 -6.66 -9.28 3.26
C SER A 446 -7.67 -9.27 2.11
N SER A 447 -7.98 -10.44 1.54
CA SER A 447 -8.99 -10.59 0.47
C SER A 447 -10.39 -10.14 0.93
N SER A 448 -10.80 -10.55 2.13
CA SER A 448 -12.09 -10.16 2.73
C SER A 448 -12.21 -8.65 2.95
N GLU A 449 -11.13 -8.00 3.37
CA GLU A 449 -11.08 -6.55 3.53
C GLU A 449 -11.12 -5.86 2.15
N CYS A 450 -10.40 -6.38 1.14
CA CYS A 450 -10.49 -5.85 -0.22
C CYS A 450 -11.92 -5.91 -0.76
N ARG A 451 -12.62 -7.03 -0.57
CA ARG A 451 -14.03 -7.18 -0.95
C ARG A 451 -14.89 -6.09 -0.32
N ARG A 452 -14.76 -5.87 1.00
CA ARG A 452 -15.51 -4.83 1.71
C ARG A 452 -15.23 -3.44 1.15
N GLN A 453 -13.96 -3.10 0.91
CA GLN A 453 -13.59 -1.79 0.37
C GLN A 453 -14.10 -1.57 -1.05
N LEU A 454 -14.16 -2.63 -1.87
CA LEU A 454 -14.78 -2.59 -3.19
C LEU A 454 -16.29 -2.35 -3.09
N VAL A 455 -17.01 -3.07 -2.22
CA VAL A 455 -18.45 -2.87 -1.98
C VAL A 455 -18.74 -1.42 -1.54
N GLU A 456 -17.97 -0.90 -0.57
CA GLU A 456 -18.11 0.48 -0.13
C GLU A 456 -17.91 1.46 -1.28
N SER A 457 -16.86 1.25 -2.08
CA SER A 457 -16.55 2.08 -3.25
C SER A 457 -17.65 2.01 -4.31
N PHE A 458 -18.16 0.82 -4.63
CA PHE A 458 -19.20 0.64 -5.64
C PHE A 458 -20.50 1.32 -5.27
N ASN A 459 -20.81 1.40 -3.97
CA ASN A 459 -21.99 2.09 -3.46
C ASN A 459 -21.88 3.64 -3.54
N LEU A 460 -20.68 4.20 -3.71
CA LEU A 460 -20.48 5.64 -3.91
C LEU A 460 -20.86 6.09 -5.32
N TYR A 461 -20.57 5.24 -6.30
CA TYR A 461 -20.68 5.59 -7.71
C TYR A 461 -21.99 5.10 -8.29
N SER A 462 -22.65 5.95 -9.08
CA SER A 462 -23.88 5.55 -9.79
C SER A 462 -23.65 4.44 -10.82
N LYS A 463 -22.40 4.26 -11.27
CA LYS A 463 -21.94 3.20 -12.15
C LYS A 463 -20.43 3.00 -11.93
N SER A 464 -20.04 1.78 -11.62
CA SER A 464 -18.65 1.32 -11.49
C SER A 464 -18.32 0.39 -12.65
N VAL A 465 -17.17 0.58 -13.29
CA VAL A 465 -16.72 -0.27 -14.40
C VAL A 465 -15.38 -0.90 -14.05
N ILE A 466 -15.28 -2.23 -14.23
CA ILE A 466 -14.08 -3.01 -13.98
C ILE A 466 -13.70 -3.71 -15.28
N ILE A 467 -12.42 -3.64 -15.67
CA ILE A 467 -11.89 -4.31 -16.86
C ILE A 467 -10.75 -5.25 -16.45
N LEU A 468 -10.89 -6.54 -16.70
CA LEU A 468 -9.85 -7.55 -16.46
C LEU A 468 -9.40 -8.17 -17.78
N ASP A 469 -8.11 -8.06 -18.09
CA ASP A 469 -7.50 -8.72 -19.23
C ASP A 469 -6.79 -10.01 -18.82
N ALA A 470 -6.77 -10.98 -19.73
CA ALA A 470 -6.04 -12.24 -19.62
C ALA A 470 -6.36 -13.03 -18.33
N LEU A 471 -7.65 -13.11 -17.96
CA LEU A 471 -8.07 -13.81 -16.73
C LEU A 471 -7.63 -15.29 -16.71
N ASP A 472 -7.42 -15.90 -17.89
CA ASP A 472 -6.84 -17.24 -18.02
C ASP A 472 -5.39 -17.37 -17.52
N GLU A 473 -4.68 -16.26 -17.29
CA GLU A 473 -3.30 -16.25 -16.79
C GLU A 473 -3.17 -16.22 -15.26
N VAL A 474 -4.30 -16.16 -14.53
CA VAL A 474 -4.34 -16.38 -13.08
C VAL A 474 -4.09 -17.86 -12.77
N LEU A 475 -3.42 -18.15 -11.65
CA LEU A 475 -3.18 -19.53 -11.20
C LEU A 475 -4.51 -20.26 -10.96
N ASP A 476 -4.52 -21.58 -11.18
CA ASP A 476 -5.77 -22.36 -11.17
C ASP A 476 -6.44 -22.37 -9.79
N ASP A 477 -5.66 -22.43 -8.71
CA ASP A 477 -6.11 -22.37 -7.31
C ASP A 477 -6.51 -20.96 -6.86
N GLU A 478 -6.04 -19.92 -7.54
CA GLU A 478 -6.35 -18.50 -7.24
C GLU A 478 -7.52 -17.96 -8.07
N LEU A 479 -7.81 -18.59 -9.22
CA LEU A 479 -8.82 -18.12 -10.18
C LEU A 479 -10.24 -18.20 -9.60
N ASP A 480 -10.57 -19.28 -8.87
CA ASP A 480 -11.85 -19.40 -8.17
C ASP A 480 -12.00 -18.30 -7.12
N ILE A 481 -10.97 -18.11 -6.29
CA ILE A 481 -10.94 -17.11 -5.22
C ILE A 481 -11.17 -15.69 -5.75
N LEU A 482 -10.52 -15.34 -6.87
CA LEU A 482 -10.67 -14.02 -7.49
C LEU A 482 -12.09 -13.78 -8.03
N ILE A 483 -12.64 -14.77 -8.74
CA ILE A 483 -13.97 -14.64 -9.34
C ILE A 483 -15.04 -14.56 -8.24
N GLU A 484 -15.00 -15.45 -7.25
CA GLU A 484 -15.93 -15.45 -6.12
C GLU A 484 -15.86 -14.12 -5.36
N ALA A 485 -14.66 -13.60 -5.06
CA ALA A 485 -14.53 -12.33 -4.36
C ALA A 485 -15.14 -11.14 -5.12
N LEU A 486 -15.02 -11.11 -6.45
CA LEU A 486 -15.61 -10.07 -7.29
C LEU A 486 -17.13 -10.23 -7.44
N GLU A 487 -17.62 -11.45 -7.64
CA GLU A 487 -19.04 -11.74 -7.74
C GLU A 487 -19.77 -11.44 -6.42
N ASP A 488 -19.17 -11.83 -5.28
CA ASP A 488 -19.67 -11.47 -3.96
C ASP A 488 -19.72 -9.95 -3.78
N ALA A 489 -18.65 -9.23 -4.17
CA ALA A 489 -18.63 -7.76 -4.08
C ALA A 489 -19.75 -7.13 -4.92
N ILE A 490 -19.99 -7.66 -6.11
CA ILE A 490 -21.06 -7.19 -7.01
C ILE A 490 -22.44 -7.50 -6.41
N ALA A 491 -22.63 -8.69 -5.84
CA ALA A 491 -23.88 -9.13 -5.24
C ALA A 491 -24.22 -8.38 -3.94
N GLU A 492 -23.21 -8.05 -3.13
CA GLU A 492 -23.35 -7.26 -1.89
C GLU A 492 -23.58 -5.76 -2.15
N THR A 493 -23.40 -5.28 -3.38
CA THR A 493 -23.63 -3.87 -3.74
C THR A 493 -25.12 -3.54 -3.73
N ARG A 494 -25.50 -2.41 -3.10
CA ARG A 494 -26.91 -1.99 -2.96
C ARG A 494 -27.46 -1.48 -4.29
N ASP A 495 -28.79 -1.37 -4.42
CA ASP A 495 -29.51 -0.94 -5.64
C ASP A 495 -29.02 0.36 -6.31
N ARG A 496 -28.25 1.21 -5.61
CA ARG A 496 -27.69 2.46 -6.14
C ARG A 496 -26.35 2.27 -6.86
N GLY A 497 -25.58 1.23 -6.54
CA GLY A 497 -24.26 0.94 -7.10
C GLY A 497 -24.35 -0.10 -8.23
N ARG A 498 -24.29 0.35 -9.49
CA ARG A 498 -24.33 -0.56 -10.65
C ARG A 498 -22.92 -0.94 -11.05
N VAL A 499 -22.59 -2.23 -11.12
CA VAL A 499 -21.25 -2.69 -11.48
C VAL A 499 -21.24 -3.35 -12.84
N LYS A 500 -20.34 -2.90 -13.71
CA LYS A 500 -20.11 -3.44 -15.05
C LYS A 500 -18.75 -4.11 -15.07
N LEU A 501 -18.75 -5.44 -15.18
CA LEU A 501 -17.52 -6.23 -15.25
C LEU A 501 -17.24 -6.63 -16.69
N PHE A 502 -16.09 -6.24 -17.22
CA PHE A 502 -15.56 -6.70 -18.50
C PHE A 502 -14.41 -7.67 -18.23
N VAL A 503 -14.47 -8.84 -18.85
CA VAL A 503 -13.42 -9.86 -18.74
C VAL A 503 -12.98 -10.25 -20.15
N ALA A 504 -11.67 -10.26 -20.40
CA ALA A 504 -11.10 -10.88 -21.59
C ALA A 504 -10.32 -12.13 -21.20
N SER A 505 -10.62 -13.26 -21.85
CA SER A 505 -9.88 -14.51 -21.60
C SER A 505 -9.98 -15.51 -22.75
N ARG A 506 -9.20 -16.59 -22.65
CA ARG A 506 -9.45 -17.84 -23.38
C ARG A 506 -10.65 -18.58 -22.76
N PRO A 507 -11.32 -19.48 -23.51
CA PRO A 507 -12.38 -20.35 -22.97
C PRO A 507 -11.87 -21.49 -22.08
N GLU A 508 -10.56 -21.63 -21.93
CA GLU A 508 -9.92 -22.68 -21.13
C GLU A 508 -10.17 -22.50 -19.62
N LYS A 509 -9.69 -23.44 -18.80
CA LYS A 509 -9.79 -23.41 -17.32
C LYS A 509 -11.22 -23.32 -16.76
N ASN A 510 -12.22 -23.88 -17.47
CA ASN A 510 -13.63 -23.81 -17.10
C ASN A 510 -14.20 -22.39 -16.90
N ILE A 511 -13.52 -21.35 -17.41
CA ILE A 511 -14.02 -19.96 -17.34
C ILE A 511 -15.38 -19.85 -18.02
N GLY A 512 -15.59 -20.60 -19.11
CA GLY A 512 -16.87 -20.67 -19.80
C GLY A 512 -18.00 -21.31 -18.99
N ALA A 513 -17.71 -22.19 -18.03
CA ALA A 513 -18.73 -22.73 -17.13
C ALA A 513 -19.16 -21.69 -16.09
N LYS A 514 -18.23 -20.84 -15.63
CA LYS A 514 -18.49 -19.78 -14.65
C LYS A 514 -19.29 -18.62 -15.25
N TYR A 515 -18.84 -18.11 -16.38
CA TYR A 515 -19.49 -17.00 -17.07
C TYR A 515 -20.57 -17.42 -18.08
N GLY A 516 -20.90 -18.72 -18.18
CA GLY A 516 -21.95 -19.26 -19.07
C GLY A 516 -23.40 -18.95 -18.65
N SER A 517 -23.59 -18.13 -17.61
CA SER A 517 -24.88 -17.75 -17.01
C SER A 517 -25.67 -16.74 -17.86
N SER A 518 -26.98 -16.62 -17.60
CA SER A 518 -27.92 -15.74 -18.33
C SER A 518 -27.62 -14.23 -18.26
N SER A 519 -26.66 -13.80 -17.44
CA SER A 519 -26.26 -12.41 -17.23
C SER A 519 -24.95 -12.02 -17.94
N THR A 520 -24.34 -12.93 -18.69
CA THR A 520 -23.10 -12.68 -19.44
C THR A 520 -23.37 -12.46 -20.92
N VAL A 521 -22.79 -11.39 -21.46
CA VAL A 521 -22.77 -11.14 -22.90
C VAL A 521 -21.42 -11.64 -23.44
N ILE A 522 -21.43 -12.43 -24.53
CA ILE A 522 -20.19 -12.98 -25.12
C ILE A 522 -19.88 -12.29 -26.45
N ILE A 523 -18.66 -11.76 -26.57
CA ILE A 523 -18.12 -11.21 -27.82
C ILE A 523 -16.90 -12.03 -28.23
N GLN A 524 -16.78 -12.32 -29.52
CA GLN A 524 -15.67 -13.08 -30.07
C GLN A 524 -14.62 -12.14 -30.65
N ALA A 525 -13.35 -12.29 -30.29
CA ALA A 525 -12.26 -11.48 -30.83
C ALA A 525 -11.90 -11.80 -32.29
N GLN A 526 -12.67 -12.65 -32.98
CA GLN A 526 -12.38 -13.13 -34.34
C GLN A 526 -12.72 -12.10 -35.43
N ASP A 527 -13.38 -10.98 -35.08
CA ASP A 527 -13.81 -9.95 -36.02
C ASP A 527 -12.68 -8.96 -36.43
N ASN A 528 -11.43 -9.25 -36.06
CA ASN A 528 -10.26 -8.37 -36.20
C ASN A 528 -9.69 -8.25 -37.63
N LYS A 529 -10.34 -8.83 -38.65
CA LYS A 529 -9.80 -8.92 -40.02
C LYS A 529 -9.40 -7.57 -40.61
N LYS A 530 -10.21 -6.53 -40.41
CA LYS A 530 -9.92 -5.16 -40.90
C LYS A 530 -8.72 -4.54 -40.19
N ASP A 531 -8.56 -4.81 -38.89
CA ASP A 531 -7.42 -4.32 -38.11
C ASP A 531 -6.12 -5.01 -38.54
N ILE A 532 -6.18 -6.32 -38.80
CA ILE A 532 -5.06 -7.08 -39.37
C ILE A 532 -4.68 -6.50 -40.74
N GLU A 533 -5.65 -6.24 -41.62
CA GLU A 533 -5.41 -5.65 -42.95
C GLU A 533 -4.72 -4.28 -42.84
N LYS A 534 -5.19 -3.41 -41.95
CA LYS A 534 -4.61 -2.09 -41.71
C LYS A 534 -3.16 -2.19 -41.22
N PHE A 535 -2.90 -3.07 -40.24
CA PHE A 535 -1.56 -3.31 -39.72
C PHE A 535 -0.61 -3.84 -40.80
N VAL A 536 -1.01 -4.90 -41.51
CA VAL A 536 -0.21 -5.54 -42.55
C VAL A 536 0.11 -4.56 -43.68
N THR A 537 -0.87 -3.76 -44.11
CA THR A 537 -0.70 -2.74 -45.16
C THR A 537 0.35 -1.71 -44.75
N LYS A 538 0.29 -1.20 -43.52
CA LYS A 538 1.24 -0.22 -43.00
C LYS A 538 2.67 -0.76 -42.92
N GLU A 539 2.85 -1.98 -42.43
CA GLU A 539 4.18 -2.59 -42.36
C GLU A 539 4.77 -2.81 -43.76
N MET A 540 3.96 -3.24 -44.72
CA MET A 540 4.39 -3.34 -46.12
C MET A 540 4.69 -1.97 -46.74
N ASP A 541 3.98 -0.91 -46.36
CA ASP A 541 4.31 0.47 -46.78
C ASP A 541 5.64 0.95 -46.21
N LYS A 542 5.93 0.65 -44.93
CA LYS A 542 7.24 0.92 -44.34
C LYS A 542 8.35 0.17 -45.06
N PHE A 543 8.10 -1.10 -45.40
CA PHE A 543 9.04 -1.93 -46.14
C PHE A 543 9.32 -1.36 -47.55
N GLY A 544 8.27 -1.01 -48.31
CA GLY A 544 8.41 -0.41 -49.64
C GLY A 544 9.18 0.92 -49.62
N LYS A 545 9.01 1.74 -48.57
CA LYS A 545 9.79 2.97 -48.37
C LYS A 545 11.28 2.70 -48.13
N LYS A 546 11.61 1.61 -47.42
CA LYS A 546 13.01 1.20 -47.17
C LYS A 546 13.66 0.55 -48.39
N HIS A 547 12.86 -0.09 -49.24
CA HIS A 547 13.31 -0.80 -50.45
C HIS A 547 12.53 -0.31 -51.68
N PRO A 548 12.92 0.82 -52.29
CA PRO A 548 12.21 1.43 -53.44
C PRO A 548 12.36 0.65 -54.77
N ASN A 549 12.45 -0.68 -54.72
CA ASN A 549 12.40 -1.55 -55.89
C ASN A 549 10.94 -1.68 -56.38
N SER A 550 10.71 -1.38 -57.66
CA SER A 550 9.38 -1.42 -58.29
C SER A 550 8.75 -2.82 -58.27
N GLU A 551 9.54 -3.89 -58.33
CA GLU A 551 9.01 -5.27 -58.37
C GLU A 551 8.51 -5.74 -56.99
N LEU A 552 9.25 -5.46 -55.92
CA LEU A 552 8.82 -5.71 -54.53
C LEU A 552 7.58 -4.89 -54.16
N THR A 553 7.51 -3.66 -54.66
CA THR A 553 6.34 -2.79 -54.47
C THR A 553 5.10 -3.38 -55.17
N ALA A 554 5.26 -4.01 -56.33
CA ALA A 554 4.17 -4.68 -57.04
C ALA A 554 3.66 -5.95 -56.34
N MET A 555 4.47 -6.58 -55.48
CA MET A 555 4.05 -7.74 -54.69
C MET A 555 3.18 -7.40 -53.47
N LYS A 556 3.13 -6.12 -53.07
CA LYS A 556 2.45 -5.67 -51.85
C LYS A 556 1.03 -6.22 -51.71
N ASP A 557 0.20 -6.03 -52.73
CA ASP A 557 -1.21 -6.46 -52.70
C ASP A 557 -1.36 -7.99 -52.65
N THR A 558 -0.41 -8.71 -53.27
CA THR A 558 -0.39 -10.18 -53.23
C THR A 558 -0.09 -10.67 -51.81
N VAL A 559 0.91 -10.09 -51.15
CA VAL A 559 1.29 -10.42 -49.77
C VAL A 559 0.13 -10.16 -48.82
N ILE A 560 -0.47 -8.96 -48.88
CA ILE A 560 -1.62 -8.57 -48.04
C ILE A 560 -2.75 -9.59 -48.20
N ARG A 561 -3.14 -9.90 -49.43
CA ARG A 561 -4.22 -10.84 -49.73
C ARG A 561 -3.96 -12.25 -49.18
N VAL A 562 -2.77 -12.79 -49.39
CA VAL A 562 -2.44 -14.16 -48.95
C VAL A 562 -2.37 -14.26 -47.43
N ILE A 563 -1.83 -13.25 -46.75
CA ILE A 563 -1.79 -13.24 -45.28
C ILE A 563 -3.20 -13.12 -44.70
N LEU A 564 -4.05 -12.27 -45.26
CA LEU A 564 -5.44 -12.15 -44.79
C LEU A 564 -6.27 -13.42 -45.03
N ASP A 565 -5.98 -14.17 -46.08
CA ASP A 565 -6.63 -15.46 -46.36
C ASP A 565 -6.21 -16.55 -45.36
N LYS A 566 -4.92 -16.58 -45.00
CA LYS A 566 -4.34 -17.65 -44.14
C LYS A 566 -4.29 -17.34 -42.65
N CYS A 567 -4.45 -16.08 -42.23
CA CYS A 567 -4.27 -15.68 -40.83
C CYS A 567 -5.30 -16.26 -39.86
N ASP A 568 -6.46 -16.70 -40.36
CA ASP A 568 -7.54 -17.30 -39.56
C ASP A 568 -7.87 -16.45 -38.31
N ASN A 569 -7.93 -15.13 -38.49
CA ASN A 569 -8.17 -14.10 -37.48
C ASN A 569 -7.13 -14.02 -36.32
N MET A 570 -5.98 -14.69 -36.44
CA MET A 570 -4.87 -14.57 -35.49
C MET A 570 -3.95 -13.40 -35.86
N PHE A 571 -4.13 -12.28 -35.15
CA PHE A 571 -3.30 -11.09 -35.31
C PHE A 571 -1.80 -11.38 -35.09
N LEU A 572 -1.48 -12.17 -34.07
CA LEU A 572 -0.10 -12.56 -33.73
C LEU A 572 0.57 -13.33 -34.87
N TRP A 573 -0.18 -14.25 -35.50
CA TRP A 573 0.31 -15.01 -36.65
C TRP A 573 0.64 -14.06 -37.81
N ALA A 574 -0.28 -13.15 -38.15
CA ALA A 574 -0.08 -12.19 -39.24
C ALA A 574 1.12 -11.25 -38.98
N ALA A 575 1.25 -10.76 -37.74
CA ALA A 575 2.37 -9.91 -37.33
C ALA A 575 3.73 -10.62 -37.50
N LEU A 576 3.80 -11.90 -37.13
CA LEU A 576 5.03 -12.69 -37.24
C LEU A 576 5.35 -13.09 -38.67
N GLN A 577 4.35 -13.37 -39.51
CA GLN A 577 4.57 -13.61 -40.94
C GLN A 577 5.12 -12.36 -41.62
N ILE A 578 4.53 -11.19 -41.35
CA ILE A 578 5.03 -9.92 -41.90
C ILE A 578 6.46 -9.62 -41.44
N LYS A 579 6.78 -9.84 -40.17
CA LYS A 579 8.15 -9.65 -39.67
C LYS A 579 9.16 -10.52 -40.43
N GLN A 580 8.80 -11.75 -40.80
CA GLN A 580 9.63 -12.62 -41.64
C GLN A 580 9.69 -12.13 -43.09
N MET A 581 8.56 -11.68 -43.66
CA MET A 581 8.51 -11.19 -45.05
C MET A 581 9.37 -9.94 -45.24
N VAL A 582 9.42 -9.05 -44.25
CA VAL A 582 10.24 -7.83 -44.25
C VAL A 582 11.75 -8.14 -44.25
N GLN A 583 12.16 -9.37 -43.93
CA GLN A 583 13.57 -9.82 -44.03
C GLN A 583 13.91 -10.38 -45.43
N CYS A 584 12.92 -10.62 -46.29
CA CYS A 584 13.14 -11.11 -47.64
C CYS A 584 13.66 -9.98 -48.55
N ASN A 585 14.71 -10.27 -49.32
CA ASN A 585 15.39 -9.26 -50.15
C ASN A 585 15.08 -9.39 -51.64
N THR A 586 14.33 -10.42 -52.06
CA THR A 586 14.01 -10.69 -53.47
C THR A 586 12.57 -11.17 -53.66
N VAL A 587 12.04 -11.05 -54.88
CA VAL A 587 10.70 -11.53 -55.24
C VAL A 587 10.56 -13.04 -55.05
N GLU A 588 11.60 -13.81 -55.40
CA GLU A 588 11.63 -15.27 -55.27
C GLU A 588 11.56 -15.70 -53.81
N THR A 589 12.29 -15.01 -52.92
CA THR A 589 12.27 -15.32 -51.47
C THR A 589 10.92 -15.00 -50.85
N ILE A 590 10.23 -13.95 -51.31
CA ILE A 590 8.86 -13.64 -50.88
C ILE A 590 7.88 -14.70 -51.39
N ASN A 591 7.92 -15.06 -52.67
CA ASN A 591 7.05 -16.10 -53.24
C ASN A 591 7.22 -17.43 -52.51
N TYR A 592 8.46 -17.83 -52.27
CA TYR A 592 8.77 -19.02 -51.48
C TYR A 592 8.16 -18.95 -50.07
N ALA A 593 8.27 -17.80 -49.40
CA ALA A 593 7.66 -17.60 -48.08
C ALA A 593 6.13 -17.67 -48.13
N LEU A 594 5.47 -17.09 -49.15
CA LEU A 594 4.00 -17.15 -49.33
C LEU A 594 3.49 -18.58 -49.59
N GLU A 595 4.22 -19.36 -50.38
CA GLU A 595 3.91 -20.76 -50.67
C GLU A 595 4.02 -21.64 -49.41
N ASN A 596 4.99 -21.35 -48.54
CA ASN A 596 5.31 -22.14 -47.35
C ASN A 596 4.77 -21.54 -46.04
N LEU A 597 3.71 -20.73 -46.09
CA LEU A 597 3.10 -20.15 -44.89
C LEU A 597 2.56 -21.23 -43.94
N PRO A 598 2.87 -21.17 -42.64
CA PRO A 598 2.45 -22.17 -41.67
C PRO A 598 0.95 -22.07 -41.35
N LYS A 599 0.32 -23.20 -41.03
CA LYS A 599 -1.08 -23.20 -40.56
C LYS A 599 -1.13 -22.96 -39.05
N GLY A 600 -1.79 -21.88 -38.64
CA GLY A 600 -1.96 -21.51 -37.24
C GLY A 600 -0.65 -21.22 -36.48
N LEU A 601 -0.76 -20.94 -35.18
CA LEU A 601 0.38 -20.64 -34.33
C LEU A 601 1.32 -21.84 -34.15
N GLY A 602 0.79 -23.06 -33.96
CA GLY A 602 1.60 -24.27 -33.80
C GLY A 602 2.55 -24.51 -34.99
N GLY A 603 2.02 -24.50 -36.23
CA GLY A 603 2.84 -24.65 -37.42
C GLY A 603 3.86 -23.51 -37.60
N MET A 604 3.55 -22.31 -37.08
CA MET A 604 4.46 -21.18 -37.09
C MET A 604 5.63 -21.40 -36.14
N TYR A 605 5.33 -21.84 -34.92
CA TYR A 605 6.35 -22.20 -33.95
C TYR A 605 7.19 -23.37 -34.43
N ASP A 606 6.61 -24.36 -35.10
CA ASP A 606 7.38 -25.44 -35.75
C ASP A 606 8.42 -24.90 -36.73
N GLN A 607 8.09 -23.88 -37.51
CA GLN A 607 9.04 -23.29 -38.46
C GLN A 607 10.15 -22.52 -37.73
N ILE A 608 9.81 -21.72 -36.72
CA ILE A 608 10.79 -20.96 -35.93
C ILE A 608 11.72 -21.92 -35.19
N TYR A 609 11.16 -22.91 -34.51
CA TYR A 609 11.93 -23.89 -33.75
C TYR A 609 12.81 -24.74 -34.68
N ARG A 610 12.31 -25.15 -35.86
CA ARG A 610 13.14 -25.81 -36.88
C ARG A 610 14.29 -24.92 -37.37
N LYS A 611 14.06 -23.62 -37.60
CA LYS A 611 15.13 -22.69 -37.97
C LYS A 611 16.24 -22.69 -36.91
N ILE A 612 15.87 -22.61 -35.63
CA ILE A 612 16.80 -22.70 -34.49
C ILE A 612 17.57 -24.03 -34.52
N GLN A 613 16.89 -25.16 -34.74
CA GLN A 613 17.50 -26.49 -34.81
C GLN A 613 18.46 -26.67 -36.01
N THR A 614 18.27 -25.92 -37.09
CA THR A 614 19.13 -25.99 -38.29
C THR A 614 20.33 -25.03 -38.25
N ARG A 615 20.51 -24.25 -37.18
CA ARG A 615 21.65 -23.34 -37.02
C ARG A 615 22.96 -24.11 -36.83
N LEU A 616 24.08 -23.37 -36.90
CA LEU A 616 25.39 -23.91 -36.55
C LEU A 616 25.36 -24.47 -35.12
N SER A 617 25.98 -25.63 -34.92
CA SER A 617 25.93 -26.37 -33.64
C SER A 617 26.20 -25.50 -32.38
N PRO A 618 27.18 -24.55 -32.36
CA PRO A 618 27.36 -23.66 -31.21
C PRO A 618 26.19 -22.70 -30.95
N GLU A 619 25.60 -22.13 -32.00
CA GLU A 619 24.44 -21.22 -31.88
C GLU A 619 23.19 -21.98 -31.46
N GLN A 620 22.95 -23.15 -32.06
CA GLN A 620 21.85 -24.03 -31.68
C GLN A 620 21.93 -24.38 -30.19
N ALA A 621 23.12 -24.79 -29.71
CA ALA A 621 23.29 -25.17 -28.31
C ALA A 621 23.14 -23.98 -27.34
N ILE A 622 23.42 -22.75 -27.77
CA ILE A 622 23.17 -21.54 -26.98
C ILE A 622 21.67 -21.22 -26.95
N ALA A 623 20.99 -21.32 -28.10
CA ALA A 623 19.53 -21.12 -28.20
C ALA A 623 18.77 -22.11 -27.31
N GLU A 624 19.08 -23.40 -27.42
CA GLU A 624 18.44 -24.45 -26.63
C GLU A 624 18.68 -24.24 -25.13
N CYS A 625 19.88 -23.83 -24.72
CA CYS A 625 20.17 -23.49 -23.34
C CYS A 625 19.31 -22.31 -22.85
N ALA A 626 19.21 -21.24 -23.65
CA ALA A 626 18.39 -20.08 -23.31
C ALA A 626 16.90 -20.45 -23.17
N LEU A 627 16.38 -21.24 -24.11
CA LEU A 627 15.01 -21.75 -24.07
C LEU A 627 14.76 -22.61 -22.84
N ASN A 628 15.70 -23.50 -22.48
CA ASN A 628 15.58 -24.34 -21.28
C ASN A 628 15.47 -23.49 -20.01
N TRP A 629 16.33 -22.49 -19.84
CA TRP A 629 16.29 -21.60 -18.68
C TRP A 629 14.98 -20.81 -18.62
N VAL A 630 14.61 -20.09 -19.68
CA VAL A 630 13.38 -19.28 -19.70
C VAL A 630 12.12 -20.13 -19.53
N LEU A 631 12.14 -21.39 -19.98
CA LEU A 631 11.04 -22.33 -19.82
C LEU A 631 10.89 -22.86 -18.38
N CYS A 632 12.02 -23.14 -17.72
CA CYS A 632 12.02 -23.88 -16.46
C CYS A 632 12.12 -22.99 -15.22
N THR A 633 12.66 -21.77 -15.31
CA THR A 633 12.94 -20.96 -14.11
C THR A 633 11.64 -20.56 -13.40
N PRO A 634 11.62 -20.57 -12.05
CA PRO A 634 10.44 -20.17 -11.27
C PRO A 634 10.15 -18.65 -11.36
N TYR A 635 11.12 -17.87 -11.85
CA TYR A 635 11.01 -16.43 -12.08
C TYR A 635 11.74 -16.01 -13.37
N PRO A 636 11.36 -14.89 -14.00
CA PRO A 636 12.06 -14.35 -15.18
C PRO A 636 13.48 -13.88 -14.84
N LEU A 637 14.47 -14.46 -15.52
CA LEU A 637 15.89 -14.13 -15.35
C LEU A 637 16.22 -12.76 -15.95
N THR A 638 17.08 -12.01 -15.28
CA THR A 638 17.69 -10.78 -15.81
C THR A 638 18.66 -11.10 -16.96
N SER A 639 19.05 -10.09 -17.74
CA SER A 639 20.09 -10.26 -18.77
C SER A 639 21.43 -10.74 -18.21
N GLU A 640 21.82 -10.28 -17.03
CA GLU A 640 23.06 -10.75 -16.38
C GLU A 640 22.97 -12.23 -16.04
N GLU A 641 21.84 -12.67 -15.47
CA GLU A 641 21.63 -14.08 -15.12
C GLU A 641 21.59 -14.98 -16.37
N LEU A 642 20.75 -14.67 -17.36
CA LEU A 642 20.57 -15.54 -18.52
C LEU A 642 21.83 -15.61 -19.40
N LEU A 643 22.50 -14.46 -19.65
CA LEU A 643 23.71 -14.45 -20.46
C LEU A 643 24.86 -15.22 -19.80
N SER A 644 24.92 -15.25 -18.48
CA SER A 644 25.84 -16.09 -17.73
C SER A 644 25.44 -17.58 -17.78
N ALA A 645 24.15 -17.88 -17.63
CA ALA A 645 23.61 -19.24 -17.68
C ALA A 645 23.89 -19.94 -19.02
N VAL A 646 23.69 -19.26 -20.15
CA VAL A 646 23.86 -19.84 -21.50
C VAL A 646 25.32 -20.17 -21.84
N ARG A 647 26.28 -19.62 -21.09
CA ARG A 647 27.71 -19.93 -21.25
C ARG A 647 28.07 -21.25 -20.59
N MET A 648 27.26 -21.77 -19.68
CA MET A 648 27.55 -22.94 -18.86
C MET A 648 27.16 -24.23 -19.59
N ALA A 649 28.10 -24.80 -20.32
CA ALA A 649 27.89 -26.03 -21.07
C ALA A 649 28.35 -27.27 -20.29
N ILE A 650 27.54 -28.33 -20.33
CA ILE A 650 27.89 -29.63 -19.75
C ILE A 650 28.81 -30.37 -20.72
N GLU A 651 30.02 -30.71 -20.29
CA GLU A 651 30.97 -31.56 -21.00
C GLU A 651 31.53 -32.63 -20.04
N LYS A 652 31.26 -33.92 -20.30
CA LYS A 652 31.77 -35.08 -19.52
C LYS A 652 31.57 -34.93 -17.99
N ASP A 653 30.33 -34.68 -17.56
CA ASP A 653 29.95 -34.47 -16.15
C ASP A 653 30.70 -33.30 -15.47
N ASN A 654 31.04 -32.26 -16.21
CA ASN A 654 31.59 -31.01 -15.69
C ASN A 654 31.05 -29.80 -16.46
N ILE A 655 31.15 -28.59 -15.89
CA ILE A 655 30.78 -27.35 -16.58
C ILE A 655 32.00 -26.69 -17.21
N LYS A 656 31.87 -26.38 -18.49
CA LYS A 656 32.82 -25.57 -19.24
C LYS A 656 32.17 -24.28 -19.70
N LEU A 657 32.85 -23.16 -19.45
CA LEU A 657 32.40 -21.85 -19.90
C LEU A 657 32.70 -21.66 -21.38
N ARG A 658 31.65 -21.38 -22.16
CA ARG A 658 31.73 -20.91 -23.54
C ARG A 658 32.05 -19.40 -23.59
N SER A 659 32.36 -18.91 -24.78
CA SER A 659 32.53 -17.47 -25.03
C SER A 659 31.30 -16.67 -24.62
N SER A 660 31.51 -15.43 -24.19
CA SER A 660 30.40 -14.51 -23.89
C SER A 660 29.53 -14.26 -25.12
N VAL A 661 28.24 -14.04 -24.87
CA VAL A 661 27.22 -13.77 -25.89
C VAL A 661 26.59 -12.42 -25.54
N GLN A 662 26.43 -11.56 -26.55
CA GLN A 662 25.74 -10.28 -26.37
C GLN A 662 24.21 -10.49 -26.44
N GLN A 663 23.46 -9.64 -25.74
CA GLN A 663 22.00 -9.71 -25.68
C GLN A 663 21.35 -9.70 -27.07
N GLU A 664 21.79 -8.80 -27.97
CA GLU A 664 21.24 -8.68 -29.32
C GLU A 664 21.53 -9.94 -30.17
N SER A 665 22.71 -10.53 -29.97
CA SER A 665 23.08 -11.79 -30.63
C SER A 665 22.20 -12.93 -30.14
N LEU A 666 21.92 -13.02 -28.84
CA LEU A 666 21.06 -14.08 -28.29
C LEU A 666 19.61 -13.94 -28.76
N LEU A 667 19.07 -12.72 -28.80
CA LEU A 667 17.74 -12.45 -29.38
C LEU A 667 17.65 -12.87 -30.84
N SER A 668 18.68 -12.57 -31.63
CA SER A 668 18.78 -12.98 -33.03
C SER A 668 18.89 -14.50 -33.18
N ILE A 669 19.71 -15.16 -32.35
CA ILE A 669 19.90 -16.61 -32.34
C ILE A 669 18.59 -17.35 -32.02
N CYS A 670 17.82 -16.82 -31.06
CA CYS A 670 16.53 -17.37 -30.68
C CYS A 670 15.37 -16.92 -31.60
N GLU A 671 15.65 -16.33 -32.77
CA GLU A 671 14.64 -15.85 -33.73
C GLU A 671 13.61 -14.86 -33.12
N ASN A 672 13.99 -14.14 -32.06
CA ASN A 672 13.10 -13.31 -31.23
C ASN A 672 11.90 -14.08 -30.63
N LEU A 673 12.01 -15.40 -30.47
CA LEU A 673 11.10 -16.20 -29.66
C LEU A 673 11.18 -15.81 -28.17
N LEU A 674 12.32 -15.24 -27.78
CA LEU A 674 12.52 -14.59 -26.50
C LEU A 674 12.55 -13.08 -26.68
N ILE A 675 12.11 -12.36 -25.65
CA ILE A 675 12.18 -10.90 -25.54
C ILE A 675 12.79 -10.53 -24.20
N VAL A 676 13.35 -9.32 -24.15
CA VAL A 676 13.69 -8.64 -22.89
C VAL A 676 12.60 -7.61 -22.64
N ASP A 677 11.97 -7.70 -21.47
CA ASP A 677 10.91 -6.77 -21.05
C ASP A 677 11.50 -5.39 -20.67
N THR A 678 10.61 -4.49 -20.25
CA THR A 678 10.98 -3.14 -19.82
C THR A 678 11.76 -3.11 -18.50
N ASP A 679 11.75 -4.20 -17.72
CA ASP A 679 12.52 -4.38 -16.48
C ASP A 679 13.87 -5.10 -16.71
N GLY A 680 14.24 -5.38 -17.96
CA GLY A 680 15.50 -6.05 -18.30
C GLY A 680 15.49 -7.57 -18.05
N ARG A 681 14.30 -8.20 -18.04
CA ARG A 681 14.09 -9.63 -17.79
C ARG A 681 13.66 -10.37 -19.04
N TRP A 682 14.14 -11.60 -19.18
CA TRP A 682 13.90 -12.46 -20.32
C TRP A 682 12.62 -13.27 -20.16
N ARG A 683 11.79 -13.26 -21.21
CA ARG A 683 10.55 -14.04 -21.29
C ARG A 683 10.34 -14.57 -22.70
N PHE A 684 9.40 -15.51 -22.84
CA PHE A 684 8.84 -15.81 -24.14
C PHE A 684 8.13 -14.56 -24.68
N PHE A 685 8.22 -14.34 -25.99
CA PHE A 685 7.58 -13.18 -26.62
C PHE A 685 6.04 -13.20 -26.50
N HIS A 686 5.47 -14.39 -26.26
CA HIS A 686 4.05 -14.61 -26.03
C HIS A 686 3.84 -15.96 -25.31
N LEU A 687 2.83 -16.05 -24.44
CA LEU A 687 2.52 -17.25 -23.64
C LEU A 687 2.33 -18.51 -24.52
N SER A 688 1.66 -18.39 -25.66
CA SER A 688 1.48 -19.53 -26.59
C SER A 688 2.79 -20.11 -27.16
N ALA A 689 3.91 -19.38 -27.12
CA ALA A 689 5.21 -19.92 -27.49
C ALA A 689 5.77 -20.85 -26.40
N ARG A 690 5.55 -20.47 -25.13
CA ARG A 690 5.86 -21.31 -23.97
C ARG A 690 5.02 -22.60 -24.02
N GLU A 691 3.71 -22.45 -24.18
CA GLU A 691 2.75 -23.58 -24.27
C GLU A 691 3.15 -24.55 -25.38
N TYR A 692 3.44 -24.04 -26.58
CA TYR A 692 3.90 -24.86 -27.70
C TYR A 692 5.12 -25.72 -27.34
N LEU A 693 6.13 -25.16 -26.65
CA LEU A 693 7.31 -25.93 -26.24
C LEU A 693 6.99 -26.96 -25.14
N VAL A 694 6.07 -26.65 -24.22
CA VAL A 694 5.62 -27.59 -23.19
C VAL A 694 4.82 -28.75 -23.78
N GLU A 695 3.99 -28.48 -24.79
CA GLU A 695 3.18 -29.49 -25.48
C GLU A 695 4.03 -30.50 -26.27
N ILE A 696 5.24 -30.14 -26.69
CA ILE A 696 6.14 -31.08 -27.36
C ILE A 696 6.60 -32.13 -26.34
N PRO A 697 6.29 -33.42 -26.55
CA PRO A 697 6.59 -34.47 -25.58
C PRO A 697 8.06 -34.48 -25.16
N GLY A 698 8.28 -34.40 -23.84
CA GLY A 698 9.59 -34.50 -23.22
C GLY A 698 10.51 -33.29 -23.38
N ILE A 699 10.12 -32.18 -24.03
CA ILE A 699 10.95 -30.96 -24.04
C ILE A 699 11.05 -30.38 -22.63
N TYR A 700 9.92 -30.16 -21.95
CA TYR A 700 9.91 -29.57 -20.61
C TYR A 700 10.73 -30.40 -19.62
N GLN A 701 10.56 -31.73 -19.63
CA GLN A 701 11.32 -32.63 -18.76
C GLN A 701 12.83 -32.59 -19.04
N ARG A 702 13.24 -32.65 -20.32
CA ARG A 702 14.65 -32.55 -20.69
C ARG A 702 15.26 -31.20 -20.33
N ALA A 703 14.49 -30.11 -20.47
CA ALA A 703 14.90 -28.77 -20.08
C ALA A 703 15.12 -28.67 -18.57
N ARG A 704 14.20 -29.23 -17.76
CA ARG A 704 14.34 -29.31 -16.29
C ARG A 704 15.55 -30.13 -15.88
N SER A 705 15.72 -31.33 -16.44
CA SER A 705 16.89 -32.17 -16.22
C SER A 705 18.18 -31.41 -16.55
N TYR A 706 18.25 -30.71 -17.69
CA TYR A 706 19.41 -29.91 -18.07
C TYR A 706 19.71 -28.80 -17.05
N CYS A 707 18.72 -27.99 -16.66
CA CYS A 707 18.88 -26.94 -15.64
C CYS A 707 19.36 -27.51 -14.31
N ALA A 708 18.78 -28.64 -13.86
CA ALA A 708 19.19 -29.35 -12.65
C ALA A 708 20.65 -29.80 -12.72
N GLN A 709 21.05 -30.42 -13.83
CA GLN A 709 22.44 -30.86 -14.04
C GLN A 709 23.40 -29.67 -13.99
N VAL A 710 23.08 -28.53 -14.62
CA VAL A 710 23.93 -27.34 -14.57
C VAL A 710 24.10 -26.83 -13.15
N CYS A 711 23.02 -26.72 -12.37
CA CYS A 711 23.11 -26.29 -10.97
C CYS A 711 23.94 -27.27 -10.14
N LEU A 712 23.63 -28.58 -10.18
CA LEU A 712 24.31 -29.60 -9.38
C LEU A 712 25.80 -29.72 -9.71
N LEU A 713 26.18 -29.68 -10.99
CA LEU A 713 27.59 -29.67 -11.39
C LEU A 713 28.32 -28.40 -10.95
N SER A 714 27.61 -27.27 -10.91
CA SER A 714 28.18 -26.01 -10.41
C SER A 714 28.45 -26.09 -8.90
N LEU A 715 27.52 -26.69 -8.14
CA LEU A 715 27.67 -26.92 -6.69
C LEU A 715 28.78 -27.93 -6.36
N MET A 716 28.98 -28.93 -7.21
CA MET A 716 30.04 -29.94 -7.04
C MET A 716 31.41 -29.51 -7.62
N ARG A 717 31.52 -28.28 -8.14
CA ARG A 717 32.79 -27.78 -8.67
C ARG A 717 33.72 -27.45 -7.50
N THR A 718 34.75 -28.25 -7.32
CA THR A 718 35.83 -27.92 -6.38
C THR A 718 36.55 -26.66 -6.88
N SER A 719 36.71 -25.65 -6.02
CA SER A 719 37.38 -24.38 -6.36
C SER A 719 38.68 -24.64 -7.12
N ASP A 720 38.71 -24.24 -8.40
CA ASP A 720 39.91 -24.34 -9.21
C ASP A 720 40.79 -23.11 -8.88
N PRO A 721 42.09 -23.25 -8.58
CA PRO A 721 42.97 -22.09 -8.49
C PRO A 721 42.98 -21.22 -9.77
N ALA A 722 42.44 -21.71 -10.90
CA ALA A 722 42.23 -20.97 -12.13
C ALA A 722 40.90 -20.18 -12.24
N THR A 723 39.92 -20.34 -11.34
CA THR A 723 38.81 -19.37 -11.23
C THR A 723 39.39 -18.09 -10.64
N LEU A 724 39.73 -17.12 -11.50
CA LEU A 724 40.23 -15.80 -11.08
C LEU A 724 39.28 -15.23 -10.02
N PRO A 725 39.69 -15.15 -8.74
CA PRO A 725 38.89 -14.48 -7.74
C PRO A 725 38.76 -13.02 -8.17
N GLY A 726 37.54 -12.54 -8.44
CA GLY A 726 37.26 -11.11 -8.63
C GLY A 726 36.73 -10.64 -9.98
N SER A 727 36.42 -11.52 -10.95
CA SER A 727 35.59 -11.08 -12.08
C SER A 727 34.11 -11.11 -11.67
N PHE A 728 33.42 -9.98 -11.79
CA PHE A 728 31.96 -9.90 -11.64
C PHE A 728 31.23 -10.64 -12.78
N GLU A 729 31.92 -11.05 -13.84
CA GLU A 729 31.35 -11.78 -15.00
C GLU A 729 31.46 -13.31 -14.90
N ASP A 730 32.05 -13.83 -13.81
CA ASP A 730 32.18 -15.28 -13.58
C ASP A 730 30.95 -15.82 -12.83
N PRO A 731 30.11 -16.69 -13.45
CA PRO A 731 28.94 -17.25 -12.78
C PRO A 731 29.26 -18.13 -11.58
N PHE A 732 30.51 -18.58 -11.40
CA PHE A 732 30.94 -19.35 -10.25
C PHE A 732 31.39 -18.48 -9.07
N ASN A 733 31.54 -17.17 -9.26
CA ASN A 733 31.81 -16.24 -8.17
C ASN A 733 30.58 -16.16 -7.25
N GLN A 734 30.77 -16.30 -5.94
CA GLN A 734 29.67 -16.27 -4.95
C GLN A 734 28.85 -14.97 -4.97
N ILE A 735 29.46 -13.87 -5.39
CA ILE A 735 28.80 -12.56 -5.49
C ILE A 735 27.98 -12.45 -6.79
N HIS A 736 28.22 -13.31 -7.78
CA HIS A 736 27.53 -13.24 -9.07
C HIS A 736 26.02 -13.59 -8.91
N PRO A 737 25.08 -12.83 -9.50
CA PRO A 737 23.64 -13.08 -9.35
C PRO A 737 23.20 -14.50 -9.73
N PHE A 738 23.74 -15.03 -10.83
CA PHE A 738 23.48 -16.42 -11.23
C PHE A 738 24.01 -17.48 -10.25
N SER A 739 25.04 -17.20 -9.46
CA SER A 739 25.52 -18.12 -8.42
C SER A 739 24.42 -18.34 -7.39
N HIS A 740 23.79 -17.27 -6.91
CA HIS A 740 22.64 -17.35 -6.01
C HIS A 740 21.49 -18.21 -6.59
N HIS A 741 21.21 -18.07 -7.88
CA HIS A 741 20.23 -18.92 -8.57
C HIS A 741 20.62 -20.41 -8.50
N THR A 742 21.87 -20.76 -8.82
CA THR A 742 22.32 -22.16 -8.76
C THR A 742 22.29 -22.75 -7.34
N GLN A 743 22.53 -21.92 -6.31
CA GLN A 743 22.52 -22.31 -4.89
C GLN A 743 21.11 -22.60 -4.36
N THR A 744 20.08 -21.96 -4.92
CA THR A 744 18.72 -21.95 -4.36
C THR A 744 17.68 -22.70 -5.21
N CYS A 745 17.89 -22.80 -6.53
CA CYS A 745 16.86 -23.30 -7.46
C CYS A 745 17.07 -24.76 -7.93
N TRP A 746 18.19 -25.41 -7.61
CA TRP A 746 18.48 -26.77 -8.09
C TRP A 746 17.38 -27.79 -7.73
N ALA A 747 16.80 -27.67 -6.53
CA ALA A 747 15.74 -28.55 -6.05
C ALA A 747 14.45 -28.39 -6.84
N PHE A 748 14.17 -27.16 -7.32
CA PHE A 748 13.02 -26.89 -8.18
C PHE A 748 13.10 -27.65 -9.50
N TYR A 749 14.31 -27.79 -10.06
CA TYR A 749 14.50 -28.45 -11.35
C TYR A 749 14.50 -29.98 -11.25
N VAL A 750 15.02 -30.54 -10.16
CA VAL A 750 15.10 -32.00 -9.97
C VAL A 750 13.80 -32.62 -9.47
N LEU A 751 12.89 -31.81 -8.93
CA LEU A 751 11.57 -32.27 -8.51
C LEU A 751 10.84 -32.94 -9.69
N GLU A 752 10.22 -34.09 -9.43
CA GLU A 752 9.48 -34.90 -10.42
C GLU A 752 10.35 -35.40 -11.59
N GLN A 753 11.69 -35.42 -11.44
CA GLN A 753 12.56 -36.15 -12.37
C GLN A 753 12.63 -37.63 -11.99
N PRO A 754 12.54 -38.56 -12.96
CA PRO A 754 12.69 -40.00 -12.75
C PRO A 754 14.04 -40.38 -12.13
N GLU A 755 14.06 -41.45 -11.34
CA GLU A 755 15.27 -41.94 -10.65
C GLU A 755 16.46 -42.28 -11.55
N ASP A 756 16.20 -42.67 -12.81
CA ASP A 756 17.20 -43.00 -13.82
C ASP A 756 17.67 -41.78 -14.64
N ASP A 757 17.06 -40.61 -14.43
CA ASP A 757 17.48 -39.37 -15.08
C ASP A 757 18.86 -38.92 -14.60
N GLN A 758 19.66 -38.38 -15.53
CA GLN A 758 21.02 -37.94 -15.26
C GLN A 758 21.09 -36.85 -14.17
N SER A 759 20.08 -35.99 -14.06
CA SER A 759 20.02 -34.99 -12.99
C SER A 759 19.86 -35.63 -11.61
N VAL A 760 19.12 -36.74 -11.49
CA VAL A 760 18.94 -37.47 -10.24
C VAL A 760 20.19 -38.27 -9.89
N ILE A 761 20.89 -38.83 -10.87
CA ILE A 761 22.21 -39.46 -10.65
C ILE A 761 23.20 -38.44 -10.07
N LEU A 762 23.23 -37.22 -10.63
CA LEU A 762 24.06 -36.14 -10.08
C LEU A 762 23.57 -35.66 -8.72
N LEU A 763 22.26 -35.64 -8.48
CA LEU A 763 21.69 -35.32 -7.17
C LEU A 763 22.16 -36.33 -6.13
N LYS A 764 22.10 -37.63 -6.43
CA LYS A 764 22.61 -38.70 -5.55
C LYS A 764 24.11 -38.49 -5.27
N LYS A 765 24.92 -38.13 -6.27
CA LYS A 765 26.35 -37.78 -6.08
C LYS A 765 26.56 -36.54 -5.21
N PHE A 766 25.75 -35.50 -5.40
CA PHE A 766 25.79 -34.27 -4.63
C PHE A 766 25.38 -34.51 -3.17
N LEU A 767 24.29 -35.25 -2.93
CA LEU A 767 23.79 -35.55 -1.58
C LEU A 767 24.67 -36.58 -0.85
N GLY A 768 25.17 -37.62 -1.52
CA GLY A 768 25.92 -38.72 -0.91
C GLY A 768 25.10 -40.01 -0.81
N SER A 769 24.76 -40.43 0.40
CA SER A 769 23.81 -41.52 0.71
C SER A 769 22.84 -41.09 1.81
N PRO A 770 21.71 -41.80 2.00
CA PRO A 770 20.71 -41.45 3.03
C PRO A 770 21.27 -41.35 4.46
N ASP A 771 22.24 -42.20 4.82
CA ASP A 771 22.94 -42.21 6.12
C ASP A 771 24.18 -41.33 6.18
N LYS A 772 24.73 -40.91 5.02
CA LYS A 772 26.01 -40.20 4.98
C LYS A 772 26.08 -39.20 3.83
N SER A 773 26.07 -37.93 4.21
CA SER A 773 26.25 -36.82 3.27
C SER A 773 27.59 -36.82 2.55
N SER A 774 27.59 -36.34 1.30
CA SER A 774 28.81 -36.04 0.56
C SER A 774 29.49 -34.76 1.08
N ALA A 775 30.78 -34.59 0.75
CA ALA A 775 31.49 -33.34 1.04
C ALA A 775 30.88 -32.12 0.32
N PHE A 776 30.29 -32.31 -0.85
CA PHE A 776 29.66 -31.24 -1.63
C PHE A 776 28.39 -30.72 -0.94
N TYR A 777 27.54 -31.63 -0.46
CA TYR A 777 26.33 -31.25 0.27
C TYR A 777 26.66 -30.55 1.59
N ILE A 778 27.65 -31.06 2.34
CA ILE A 778 28.10 -30.41 3.58
C ILE A 778 28.62 -28.99 3.29
N GLN A 779 29.40 -28.81 2.22
CA GLN A 779 29.90 -27.49 1.82
C GLN A 779 28.76 -26.54 1.44
N TRP A 780 27.78 -27.02 0.66
CA TRP A 780 26.60 -26.25 0.29
C TRP A 780 25.80 -25.83 1.55
N LEU A 781 25.56 -26.77 2.46
CA LEU A 781 24.78 -26.50 3.67
C LEU A 781 25.49 -25.48 4.60
N ASN A 782 26.81 -25.58 4.73
CA ASN A 782 27.61 -24.57 5.45
C ASN A 782 27.50 -23.19 4.79
N HIS A 783 27.53 -23.13 3.45
CA HIS A 783 27.38 -21.88 2.72
C HIS A 783 26.01 -21.22 2.94
N VAL A 784 24.94 -22.03 3.01
CA VAL A 784 23.58 -21.56 3.37
C VAL A 784 23.58 -20.94 4.77
N SER A 785 24.27 -21.56 5.73
CA SER A 785 24.42 -21.03 7.10
C SER A 785 25.15 -19.69 7.13
N GLU A 786 26.34 -19.62 6.52
CA GLU A 786 27.21 -18.44 6.56
C GLU A 786 26.62 -17.21 5.87
N ASN A 787 25.87 -17.41 4.78
CA ASN A 787 25.38 -16.32 3.93
C ASN A 787 23.89 -16.02 4.12
N SER A 788 23.22 -16.70 5.07
CA SER A 788 21.78 -16.55 5.32
C SER A 788 20.95 -16.63 4.03
N LEU A 789 21.31 -17.57 3.15
CA LEU A 789 20.63 -17.72 1.86
C LEU A 789 19.20 -18.18 2.09
N SER A 790 18.22 -17.36 1.69
CA SER A 790 16.83 -17.78 1.65
C SER A 790 16.64 -18.83 0.56
N VAL A 791 16.61 -20.10 0.94
CA VAL A 791 16.40 -21.19 -0.02
C VAL A 791 14.92 -21.21 -0.43
N GLN A 792 14.66 -21.07 -1.73
CA GLN A 792 13.30 -21.10 -2.27
C GLN A 792 12.78 -22.54 -2.34
N LEU A 793 11.57 -22.76 -1.83
CA LEU A 793 10.92 -24.06 -1.85
C LEU A 793 9.99 -24.18 -3.06
N PRO A 794 10.01 -25.32 -3.79
CA PRO A 794 9.13 -25.54 -4.94
C PRO A 794 7.63 -25.48 -4.62
N SER A 795 7.25 -25.80 -3.38
CA SER A 795 5.86 -25.91 -2.91
C SER A 795 5.48 -24.88 -1.83
N ARG A 796 6.37 -23.91 -1.52
CA ARG A 796 6.15 -22.87 -0.51
C ARG A 796 6.67 -21.51 -0.97
N ALA A 797 5.83 -20.74 -1.67
CA ALA A 797 6.14 -19.34 -1.95
C ALA A 797 6.16 -18.53 -0.63
N GLY A 798 7.33 -18.03 -0.22
CA GLY A 798 7.46 -17.08 0.89
C GLY A 798 7.84 -17.65 2.26
N ALA A 799 8.11 -18.96 2.39
CA ALA A 799 8.70 -19.53 3.60
C ALA A 799 10.23 -19.65 3.42
N ASN A 800 11.00 -18.88 4.19
CA ASN A 800 12.46 -19.03 4.22
C ASN A 800 12.82 -20.25 5.08
N LEU A 801 13.54 -21.21 4.51
CA LEU A 801 14.20 -22.26 5.29
C LEU A 801 15.40 -21.68 6.02
N SER A 802 15.56 -22.07 7.28
CA SER A 802 16.81 -21.87 8.01
C SER A 802 17.74 -23.05 7.81
N TYR A 803 19.03 -22.85 8.07
CA TYR A 803 20.01 -23.94 8.12
C TYR A 803 19.56 -25.08 9.06
N GLU A 804 19.00 -24.75 10.22
CA GLU A 804 18.60 -25.72 11.24
C GLU A 804 17.48 -26.66 10.78
N ASP A 805 16.67 -26.24 9.80
CA ASP A 805 15.61 -27.06 9.21
C ASP A 805 16.16 -28.21 8.34
N LEU A 806 17.40 -28.06 7.86
CA LEU A 806 18.09 -28.97 6.93
C LEU A 806 19.25 -29.74 7.59
N ALA A 807 19.78 -29.21 8.70
CA ALA A 807 20.85 -29.80 9.47
C ALA A 807 20.33 -30.94 10.39
N PRO A 808 21.16 -31.91 10.82
CA PRO A 808 22.62 -31.92 10.73
C PRO A 808 23.12 -32.22 9.32
N GLY A 809 24.26 -31.61 8.95
CA GLY A 809 24.89 -31.83 7.63
C GLY A 809 25.36 -33.26 7.37
N THR A 810 25.30 -34.16 8.35
CA THR A 810 25.71 -35.57 8.24
C THR A 810 24.73 -36.45 7.45
N THR A 811 23.48 -36.03 7.29
CA THR A 811 22.46 -36.71 6.47
C THR A 811 21.78 -35.75 5.50
N PRO A 812 21.37 -36.20 4.29
CA PRO A 812 20.54 -35.41 3.40
C PRO A 812 19.03 -35.59 3.64
N MET A 813 18.59 -36.46 4.56
CA MET A 813 17.18 -36.85 4.67
C MET A 813 16.23 -35.68 5.00
N PHE A 814 16.66 -34.70 5.81
CA PHE A 814 15.86 -33.50 6.08
C PHE A 814 15.70 -32.62 4.85
N THR A 815 16.75 -32.46 4.05
CA THR A 815 16.68 -31.81 2.73
C THR A 815 15.70 -32.54 1.83
N ILE A 816 15.81 -33.87 1.71
CA ILE A 816 14.91 -34.69 0.88
C ILE A 816 13.44 -34.48 1.30
N ALA A 817 13.15 -34.47 2.60
CA ALA A 817 11.81 -34.24 3.13
C ALA A 817 11.31 -32.80 2.90
N GLN A 818 12.15 -31.78 3.14
CA GLN A 818 11.80 -30.36 2.96
C GLN A 818 11.50 -30.02 1.49
N PHE A 819 12.30 -30.54 0.56
CA PHE A 819 12.10 -30.33 -0.88
C PHE A 819 11.10 -31.32 -1.51
N SER A 820 10.56 -32.26 -0.74
CA SER A 820 9.59 -33.27 -1.21
C SER A 820 10.10 -34.15 -2.35
N LEU A 821 11.36 -34.58 -2.28
CA LEU A 821 12.05 -35.33 -3.34
C LEU A 821 11.74 -36.85 -3.34
N TYR A 822 10.59 -37.27 -2.81
CA TYR A 822 10.28 -38.70 -2.60
C TYR A 822 9.84 -39.41 -3.90
N GLU A 823 8.65 -39.13 -4.44
CA GLU A 823 7.87 -40.11 -5.23
C GLU A 823 8.50 -40.53 -6.56
N GLU A 824 8.91 -39.56 -7.36
CA GLU A 824 9.53 -39.81 -8.67
C GLU A 824 11.07 -39.75 -8.61
N THR A 825 11.63 -39.10 -7.59
CA THR A 825 13.03 -38.65 -7.59
C THR A 825 13.96 -39.48 -6.71
N LEU A 826 13.58 -39.83 -5.46
CA LEU A 826 14.43 -40.57 -4.52
C LEU A 826 13.63 -41.63 -3.73
N ARG A 827 12.69 -42.29 -4.39
CA ARG A 827 11.82 -43.30 -3.79
C ARG A 827 12.63 -44.48 -3.27
N GLU A 828 13.58 -45.01 -4.04
CA GLU A 828 14.47 -46.11 -3.64
C GLU A 828 15.23 -45.77 -2.35
N TRP A 829 15.71 -44.54 -2.22
CA TRP A 829 16.42 -44.09 -1.02
C TRP A 829 15.49 -44.03 0.19
N CYS A 830 14.31 -43.45 0.03
CA CYS A 830 13.35 -43.28 1.12
C CYS A 830 12.72 -44.61 1.57
N ASP A 831 12.51 -45.54 0.64
CA ASP A 831 11.98 -46.88 0.92
C ASP A 831 13.06 -47.83 1.48
N SER A 832 14.35 -47.50 1.32
CA SER A 832 15.47 -48.29 1.87
C SER A 832 15.56 -48.21 3.40
N ASN A 833 16.27 -49.15 4.03
CA ASN A 833 16.57 -49.12 5.48
C ASN A 833 17.96 -48.50 5.77
N ASN A 834 18.47 -47.65 4.87
CA ASN A 834 19.83 -47.13 4.91
C ASN A 834 19.92 -45.75 5.60
N PHE A 835 19.01 -45.41 6.49
CA PHE A 835 19.07 -44.22 7.33
C PHE A 835 18.32 -44.47 8.63
N ASP A 836 18.65 -43.69 9.67
CA ASP A 836 17.93 -43.73 10.94
C ASP A 836 16.59 -43.00 10.78
N GLN A 837 15.47 -43.73 10.86
CA GLN A 837 14.14 -43.14 10.80
C GLN A 837 13.75 -42.34 12.05
N PHE A 838 14.49 -42.46 13.15
CA PHE A 838 14.26 -41.77 14.42
C PHE A 838 15.13 -40.53 14.61
N GLN A 839 15.92 -40.15 13.60
CA GLN A 839 16.76 -38.96 13.66
C GLN A 839 15.95 -37.67 13.76
N GLN A 840 16.57 -36.65 14.36
CA GLN A 840 16.02 -35.30 14.52
C GLN A 840 16.94 -34.27 13.84
N ASN A 841 16.35 -33.20 13.31
CA ASN A 841 17.12 -32.08 12.79
C ASN A 841 17.67 -31.23 13.96
N ASP A 842 18.48 -30.21 13.64
CA ASP A 842 19.08 -29.35 14.67
C ASP A 842 18.03 -28.53 15.46
N ARG A 843 16.79 -28.42 14.95
CA ARG A 843 15.64 -27.87 15.70
C ARG A 843 15.00 -28.87 16.65
N GLY A 844 15.25 -30.17 16.50
CA GLY A 844 14.61 -31.24 17.25
C GLY A 844 13.40 -31.89 16.59
N GLU A 845 13.09 -31.53 15.33
CA GLU A 845 11.99 -32.10 14.57
C GLU A 845 12.41 -33.44 13.94
N ASP A 846 11.59 -34.47 14.14
CA ASP A 846 11.83 -35.77 13.50
C ASP A 846 11.42 -35.77 12.01
N LEU A 847 11.90 -36.77 11.26
CA LEU A 847 11.62 -36.88 9.83
C LEU A 847 10.12 -36.97 9.50
N LEU A 848 9.32 -37.62 10.35
CA LEU A 848 7.88 -37.75 10.13
C LEU A 848 7.19 -36.39 10.25
N THR A 849 7.65 -35.56 11.18
CA THR A 849 7.20 -34.19 11.40
C THR A 849 7.49 -33.30 10.21
N ILE A 850 8.72 -33.37 9.66
CA ILE A 850 9.09 -32.62 8.46
C ILE A 850 8.29 -33.07 7.24
N ALA A 851 8.18 -34.39 7.01
CA ALA A 851 7.40 -34.95 5.91
C ALA A 851 5.93 -34.51 5.96
N ALA A 852 5.37 -34.45 7.17
CA ALA A 852 3.99 -34.02 7.37
C ALA A 852 3.81 -32.52 7.10
N ALA A 853 4.77 -31.68 7.53
CA ALA A 853 4.78 -30.25 7.23
C ALA A 853 4.85 -29.95 5.72
N THR A 854 5.56 -30.78 4.96
CA THR A 854 5.82 -30.57 3.53
C THR A 854 4.78 -31.21 2.62
N ASN A 855 3.75 -31.84 3.20
CA ASN A 855 2.68 -32.55 2.49
C ASN A 855 3.17 -33.83 1.75
N CYS A 856 4.28 -34.42 2.20
CA CYS A 856 4.85 -35.63 1.60
C CYS A 856 4.23 -36.90 2.21
N ILE A 857 2.96 -37.16 1.88
CA ILE A 857 2.19 -38.31 2.37
C ILE A 857 2.92 -39.65 2.16
N PRO A 858 3.54 -39.94 1.00
CA PRO A 858 4.26 -41.19 0.81
C PRO A 858 5.43 -41.39 1.78
N LEU A 859 6.21 -40.34 2.06
CA LEU A 859 7.28 -40.42 3.05
C LEU A 859 6.73 -40.61 4.47
N CYS A 860 5.61 -39.97 4.82
CA CYS A 860 4.92 -40.25 6.08
C CYS A 860 4.53 -41.73 6.19
N ALA A 861 3.94 -42.29 5.13
CA ALA A 861 3.54 -43.70 5.07
C ALA A 861 4.73 -44.64 5.26
N THR A 862 5.83 -44.39 4.54
CA THR A 862 7.05 -45.20 4.62
C THR A 862 7.68 -45.15 6.01
N LEU A 863 7.77 -43.98 6.64
CA LEU A 863 8.32 -43.84 8.00
C LEU A 863 7.47 -44.58 9.04
N ILE A 864 6.13 -44.47 8.95
CA ILE A 864 5.21 -45.18 9.85
C ILE A 864 5.32 -46.69 9.64
N ALA A 865 5.41 -47.16 8.39
CA ALA A 865 5.62 -48.58 8.07
C ALA A 865 6.96 -49.12 8.61
N LYS A 866 7.98 -48.26 8.74
CA LYS A 866 9.28 -48.57 9.35
C LYS A 866 9.29 -48.49 10.88
N GLY A 867 8.13 -48.29 11.50
CA GLY A 867 7.95 -48.34 12.95
C GLY A 867 8.08 -47.00 13.65
N VAL A 868 8.13 -45.87 12.93
CA VAL A 868 7.95 -44.55 13.57
C VAL A 868 6.52 -44.43 14.05
N SER A 869 6.33 -44.18 15.35
CA SER A 869 4.98 -43.99 15.91
C SER A 869 4.33 -42.77 15.27
N VAL A 870 3.10 -42.93 14.75
CA VAL A 870 2.31 -41.80 14.22
C VAL A 870 2.06 -40.71 15.28
N ASN A 871 2.03 -41.12 16.56
CA ASN A 871 1.84 -40.25 17.72
C ASN A 871 3.17 -39.92 18.41
N GLN A 872 4.30 -40.08 17.72
CA GLN A 872 5.60 -39.68 18.25
C GLN A 872 5.55 -38.20 18.64
N CYS A 873 5.87 -37.94 19.91
CA CYS A 873 6.03 -36.59 20.42
C CYS A 873 7.52 -36.24 20.39
N GLY A 874 7.86 -35.09 19.83
CA GLY A 874 9.21 -34.55 19.89
C GLY A 874 9.59 -34.21 21.33
N THR A 875 10.90 -34.17 21.60
CA THR A 875 11.45 -33.66 22.87
C THR A 875 11.77 -32.16 22.80
N SER A 876 11.91 -31.63 21.60
CA SER A 876 12.14 -30.22 21.25
C SER A 876 11.58 -29.95 19.84
N GLY A 877 11.79 -28.76 19.29
CA GLY A 877 11.26 -28.36 17.98
C GLY A 877 9.95 -27.58 18.05
N ARG A 878 9.54 -27.01 16.91
CA ARG A 878 8.45 -26.03 16.87
C ARG A 878 7.07 -26.67 16.99
N TYR A 879 6.87 -27.83 16.37
CA TYR A 879 5.53 -28.41 16.21
C TYR A 879 5.17 -29.44 17.28
N GLY A 880 6.15 -30.17 17.83
CA GLY A 880 5.92 -31.22 18.84
C GLY A 880 5.38 -32.55 18.29
N SER A 881 4.69 -32.57 17.15
CA SER A 881 4.29 -33.81 16.45
C SER A 881 4.02 -33.61 14.96
N ALA A 882 3.97 -34.70 14.20
CA ALA A 882 3.67 -34.69 12.78
C ALA A 882 2.26 -34.19 12.44
N LEU A 883 1.26 -34.57 13.25
CA LEU A 883 -0.11 -34.09 13.04
C LEU A 883 -0.19 -32.57 13.31
N ALA A 884 0.49 -32.06 14.33
CA ALA A 884 0.54 -30.63 14.61
C ALA A 884 1.29 -29.84 13.53
N ALA A 885 2.36 -30.40 12.97
CA ALA A 885 3.07 -29.79 11.85
C ALA A 885 2.20 -29.69 10.59
N ALA A 886 1.52 -30.77 10.20
CA ALA A 886 0.59 -30.74 9.08
C ALA A 886 -0.54 -29.73 9.28
N ALA A 887 -1.08 -29.65 10.51
CA ALA A 887 -2.13 -28.72 10.89
C ALA A 887 -1.67 -27.25 10.83
N ALA A 888 -0.50 -26.91 11.37
CA ALA A 888 0.06 -25.55 11.31
C ALA A 888 0.26 -25.08 9.86
N TRP A 889 0.75 -25.96 8.99
CA TRP A 889 1.04 -25.65 7.60
C TRP A 889 -0.17 -25.70 6.66
N GLY A 890 -1.37 -26.02 7.14
CA GLY A 890 -2.56 -26.11 6.28
C GLY A 890 -2.53 -27.32 5.34
N ARG A 891 -1.85 -28.40 5.71
CA ARG A 891 -1.73 -29.61 4.86
C ARG A 891 -2.92 -30.54 5.08
N LEU A 892 -4.12 -30.12 4.65
CA LEU A 892 -5.36 -30.84 4.89
C LEU A 892 -5.31 -32.31 4.41
N ASN A 893 -4.70 -32.58 3.24
CA ASN A 893 -4.56 -33.94 2.72
C ASN A 893 -3.70 -34.83 3.62
N THR A 894 -2.58 -34.30 4.13
CA THR A 894 -1.75 -35.01 5.11
C THR A 894 -2.46 -35.18 6.45
N VAL A 895 -3.19 -34.18 6.93
CA VAL A 895 -4.00 -34.31 8.15
C VAL A 895 -5.02 -35.43 7.99
N LYS A 896 -5.76 -35.46 6.88
CA LYS A 896 -6.72 -36.53 6.57
C LYS A 896 -6.05 -37.89 6.53
N TYR A 897 -4.92 -38.02 5.83
CA TYR A 897 -4.14 -39.26 5.80
C TYR A 897 -3.71 -39.72 7.20
N LEU A 898 -3.10 -38.83 7.99
CA LEU A 898 -2.61 -39.17 9.33
C LEU A 898 -3.74 -39.64 10.24
N VAL A 899 -4.89 -38.96 10.23
CA VAL A 899 -6.04 -39.28 11.08
C VAL A 899 -6.79 -40.52 10.59
N GLN A 900 -7.15 -40.56 9.31
CA GLN A 900 -8.07 -41.57 8.77
C GLN A 900 -7.35 -42.88 8.46
N GLU A 901 -6.18 -42.82 7.86
CA GLU A 901 -5.44 -44.00 7.41
C GLU A 901 -4.41 -44.45 8.45
N ALA A 902 -3.55 -43.53 8.90
CA ALA A 902 -2.50 -43.87 9.86
C ALA A 902 -2.97 -43.92 11.33
N LYS A 903 -4.24 -43.59 11.60
CA LYS A 903 -4.87 -43.62 12.92
C LYS A 903 -4.14 -42.78 13.97
N ALA A 904 -3.64 -41.61 13.57
CA ALA A 904 -3.12 -40.60 14.49
C ALA A 904 -4.17 -40.23 15.53
N ASP A 905 -3.75 -40.17 16.79
CA ASP A 905 -4.59 -39.70 17.87
C ASP A 905 -4.58 -38.17 17.87
N VAL A 906 -5.73 -37.58 17.54
CA VAL A 906 -5.90 -36.12 17.49
C VAL A 906 -5.88 -35.47 18.87
N ASN A 907 -6.03 -36.28 19.93
CA ASN A 907 -6.15 -35.84 21.31
C ASN A 907 -4.81 -35.85 22.07
N VAL A 908 -3.69 -36.10 21.37
CA VAL A 908 -2.36 -36.10 22.00
C VAL A 908 -2.02 -34.70 22.49
N ALA A 909 -1.85 -34.57 23.82
CA ALA A 909 -1.29 -33.39 24.45
C ALA A 909 0.22 -33.36 24.25
N LEU A 910 0.72 -32.29 23.64
CA LEU A 910 2.15 -32.13 23.33
C LEU A 910 2.80 -31.31 24.44
N GLU A 911 3.73 -31.92 25.18
CA GLU A 911 4.51 -31.24 26.23
C GLU A 911 5.63 -30.35 25.66
N SER A 912 5.96 -30.56 24.38
CA SER A 912 6.95 -29.83 23.59
C SER A 912 6.30 -29.18 22.36
N GLY A 913 7.00 -28.21 21.75
CA GLY A 913 6.47 -27.40 20.67
C GLY A 913 5.59 -26.24 21.14
N ASP A 914 5.36 -25.29 20.24
CA ASP A 914 4.72 -24.01 20.55
C ASP A 914 3.20 -24.13 20.70
N TYR A 915 2.61 -25.23 20.18
CA TYR A 915 1.17 -25.34 19.98
C TYR A 915 0.46 -26.26 20.97
N GLY A 916 1.14 -27.21 21.60
CA GLY A 916 0.58 -28.15 22.59
C GLY A 916 -0.52 -29.13 22.12
N SER A 917 -1.10 -28.94 20.92
CA SER A 917 -1.96 -29.93 20.25
C SER A 917 -2.05 -29.62 18.75
N ALA A 918 -2.50 -30.59 17.95
CA ALA A 918 -2.69 -30.39 16.52
C ALA A 918 -3.84 -29.43 16.18
N LEU A 919 -4.94 -29.49 16.93
CA LEU A 919 -6.05 -28.56 16.77
C LEU A 919 -5.59 -27.11 17.03
N ASN A 920 -4.82 -26.90 18.10
CA ASN A 920 -4.32 -25.56 18.40
C ASN A 920 -3.30 -25.06 17.37
N ALA A 921 -2.50 -25.96 16.80
CA ALA A 921 -1.59 -25.61 15.71
C ALA A 921 -2.33 -25.06 14.48
N ALA A 922 -3.46 -25.66 14.10
CA ALA A 922 -4.34 -25.14 13.04
C ALA A 922 -4.94 -23.78 13.42
N VAL A 923 -5.41 -23.63 14.66
CA VAL A 923 -6.03 -22.39 15.16
C VAL A 923 -5.05 -21.21 15.18
N ALA A 924 -3.89 -21.38 15.83
CA ALA A 924 -2.86 -20.35 15.88
C ALA A 924 -2.40 -19.93 14.47
N SER A 925 -2.32 -20.90 13.55
CA SER A 925 -1.89 -20.67 12.17
C SER A 925 -3.00 -20.19 11.22
N GLY A 926 -4.23 -20.02 11.70
CA GLY A 926 -5.36 -19.51 10.91
C GLY A 926 -5.89 -20.49 9.85
N LYS A 927 -5.82 -21.81 10.08
CA LYS A 927 -6.22 -22.85 9.13
C LYS A 927 -7.66 -23.34 9.38
N LEU A 928 -8.64 -22.50 9.02
CA LEU A 928 -10.07 -22.74 9.30
C LEU A 928 -10.60 -24.05 8.68
N ASP A 929 -10.11 -24.43 7.50
CA ASP A 929 -10.44 -25.68 6.81
C ASP A 929 -10.08 -26.93 7.65
N ILE A 930 -8.90 -26.92 8.29
CA ILE A 930 -8.47 -28.00 9.18
C ILE A 930 -9.23 -27.95 10.51
N VAL A 931 -9.52 -26.76 11.04
CA VAL A 931 -10.33 -26.60 12.26
C VAL A 931 -11.72 -27.21 12.06
N ARG A 932 -12.38 -26.91 10.93
CA ARG A 932 -13.67 -27.50 10.54
C ARG A 932 -13.60 -29.01 10.42
N TYR A 933 -12.60 -29.51 9.70
CA TYR A 933 -12.40 -30.95 9.55
C TYR A 933 -12.26 -31.65 10.91
N PHE A 934 -11.46 -31.10 11.84
CA PHE A 934 -11.36 -31.65 13.19
C PHE A 934 -12.70 -31.59 13.94
N ALA A 935 -13.37 -30.44 13.97
CA ALA A 935 -14.60 -30.25 14.75
C ALA A 935 -15.79 -31.10 14.24
N GLU A 936 -15.96 -31.22 12.93
CA GLU A 936 -17.15 -31.83 12.32
C GLU A 936 -16.99 -33.34 12.09
N GLU A 937 -15.84 -33.74 11.53
CA GLU A 937 -15.63 -35.12 11.08
C GLU A 937 -14.91 -35.98 12.11
N VAL A 938 -13.91 -35.42 12.81
CA VAL A 938 -13.11 -36.17 13.78
C VAL A 938 -13.71 -36.12 15.18
N LYS A 939 -14.31 -34.99 15.56
CA LYS A 939 -14.89 -34.71 16.88
C LYS A 939 -13.90 -35.03 18.01
N PRO A 940 -12.73 -34.35 18.07
CA PRO A 940 -11.81 -34.49 19.19
C PRO A 940 -12.53 -34.15 20.50
N ASP A 941 -12.00 -34.62 21.63
CA ASP A 941 -12.56 -34.23 22.92
C ASP A 941 -12.39 -32.72 23.09
N VAL A 942 -13.50 -31.98 22.99
CA VAL A 942 -13.53 -30.51 23.07
C VAL A 942 -13.15 -30.01 24.47
N ASN A 943 -13.15 -30.91 25.48
CA ASN A 943 -12.66 -30.67 26.83
C ASN A 943 -11.18 -31.01 27.02
N LEU A 944 -10.43 -31.37 25.96
CA LEU A 944 -8.97 -31.23 25.97
C LEU A 944 -8.64 -29.73 25.99
N LEU A 945 -8.80 -29.17 27.18
CA LEU A 945 -8.08 -28.01 27.65
C LEU A 945 -6.63 -28.21 27.24
N ILE A 946 -6.17 -27.29 26.40
CA ILE A 946 -4.81 -27.33 25.93
C ILE A 946 -3.94 -27.00 27.14
N HIS A 947 -3.15 -27.96 27.63
CA HIS A 947 -2.05 -27.71 28.56
C HIS A 947 -0.88 -26.97 27.86
N VAL A 948 -1.17 -26.02 26.96
CA VAL A 948 -0.16 -25.06 26.53
C VAL A 948 0.03 -24.12 27.70
N LYS A 949 1.28 -24.07 28.18
CA LYS A 949 1.76 -23.27 29.31
C LYS A 949 1.32 -21.78 29.31
N THR A 950 0.71 -21.27 28.23
CA THR A 950 0.30 -19.86 28.03
C THR A 950 -1.22 -19.61 27.86
N HIS A 951 -1.99 -20.37 27.07
CA HIS A 951 -3.34 -19.94 26.63
C HIS A 951 -4.55 -20.66 27.25
N GLY A 952 -4.40 -21.86 27.81
CA GLY A 952 -5.46 -22.56 28.57
C GLY A 952 -6.68 -23.10 27.79
N SER A 953 -7.02 -22.60 26.59
CA SER A 953 -8.06 -23.17 25.71
C SER A 953 -7.85 -22.83 24.22
N VAL A 954 -8.46 -23.62 23.33
CA VAL A 954 -8.42 -23.40 21.86
C VAL A 954 -9.04 -22.05 21.50
N LEU A 955 -10.16 -21.71 22.13
CA LEU A 955 -10.85 -20.43 21.90
C LEU A 955 -10.01 -19.24 22.40
N ALA A 956 -9.34 -19.37 23.55
CA ALA A 956 -8.41 -18.35 24.04
C ALA A 956 -7.19 -18.16 23.13
N ALA A 957 -6.64 -19.26 22.57
CA ALA A 957 -5.56 -19.18 21.61
C ALA A 957 -5.97 -18.51 20.28
N ALA A 958 -7.18 -18.81 19.77
CA ALA A 958 -7.76 -18.14 18.62
C ALA A 958 -7.93 -16.64 18.86
N ALA A 959 -8.39 -16.29 20.07
CA ALA A 959 -8.64 -14.91 20.46
C ALA A 959 -7.35 -14.10 20.62
N PHE A 960 -6.34 -14.68 21.29
CA PHE A 960 -4.99 -14.13 21.39
C PHE A 960 -4.35 -13.94 20.00
N SER A 961 -4.51 -14.91 19.11
CA SER A 961 -3.96 -14.86 17.75
C SER A 961 -4.74 -13.92 16.80
N GLY A 962 -5.81 -13.27 17.29
CA GLY A 962 -6.64 -12.34 16.52
C GLY A 962 -7.43 -12.97 15.36
N LYS A 963 -7.65 -14.30 15.37
CA LYS A 963 -8.29 -15.04 14.27
C LYS A 963 -9.82 -15.03 14.42
N LEU A 964 -10.44 -13.89 14.09
CA LEU A 964 -11.88 -13.66 14.30
C LEU A 964 -12.77 -14.69 13.59
N ASP A 965 -12.41 -15.13 12.39
CA ASP A 965 -13.10 -16.16 11.62
C ASP A 965 -13.15 -17.50 12.37
N ILE A 966 -12.03 -17.90 12.98
CA ILE A 966 -11.96 -19.09 13.83
C ILE A 966 -12.70 -18.88 15.15
N VAL A 967 -12.58 -17.70 15.78
CA VAL A 967 -13.33 -17.36 17.00
C VAL A 967 -14.84 -17.44 16.76
N ARG A 968 -15.33 -16.89 15.64
CA ARG A 968 -16.74 -16.99 15.25
C ARG A 968 -17.17 -18.44 15.07
N TYR A 969 -16.42 -19.20 14.30
CA TYR A 969 -16.71 -20.62 14.10
C TYR A 969 -16.79 -21.38 15.43
N LEU A 970 -15.80 -21.20 16.31
CA LEU A 970 -15.74 -21.90 17.60
C LEU A 970 -16.89 -21.52 18.55
N VAL A 971 -17.33 -20.25 18.50
CA VAL A 971 -18.43 -19.75 19.35
C VAL A 971 -19.80 -20.10 18.77
N GLU A 972 -20.02 -19.84 17.49
CA GLU A 972 -21.34 -19.92 16.85
C GLU A 972 -21.66 -21.33 16.38
N GLU A 973 -20.69 -22.03 15.79
CA GLU A 973 -20.90 -23.34 15.16
C GLU A 973 -20.46 -24.49 16.09
N ALA A 974 -19.31 -24.36 16.75
CA ALA A 974 -18.83 -25.36 17.72
C ALA A 974 -19.40 -25.17 19.14
N ASN A 975 -20.12 -24.07 19.38
CA ASN A 975 -20.86 -23.77 20.63
C ASN A 975 -19.98 -23.84 21.90
N ILE A 976 -18.74 -23.35 21.82
CA ILE A 976 -17.82 -23.24 22.96
C ILE A 976 -18.24 -22.06 23.85
N ASP A 977 -18.31 -22.31 25.17
CA ASP A 977 -18.63 -21.27 26.16
C ASP A 977 -17.50 -20.22 26.24
N VAL A 978 -17.85 -18.96 25.94
CA VAL A 978 -16.94 -17.82 25.98
C VAL A 978 -16.54 -17.41 27.40
N ASN A 979 -17.32 -17.80 28.41
CA ASN A 979 -17.13 -17.42 29.82
C ASN A 979 -16.49 -18.54 30.66
N LEU A 980 -15.95 -19.57 29.99
CA LEU A 980 -15.23 -20.63 30.68
C LEU A 980 -13.99 -20.07 31.39
N GLN A 981 -13.94 -20.24 32.71
CA GLN A 981 -12.78 -19.87 33.51
C GLN A 981 -11.65 -20.88 33.30
N LEU A 982 -10.49 -20.40 32.85
CA LEU A 982 -9.35 -21.23 32.50
C LEU A 982 -8.47 -21.42 33.73
N GLY A 983 -8.43 -22.66 34.26
CA GLY A 983 -7.68 -22.99 35.49
C GLY A 983 -6.17 -23.15 35.30
N GLU A 984 -5.71 -23.35 34.05
CA GLU A 984 -4.30 -23.43 33.67
C GLU A 984 -4.02 -22.49 32.49
N GLY A 985 -2.93 -21.72 32.53
CA GLY A 985 -2.56 -20.71 31.53
C GLY A 985 -2.48 -19.28 32.09
N THR A 986 -1.90 -18.35 31.32
CA THR A 986 -1.57 -16.98 31.76
C THR A 986 -2.80 -16.07 31.89
N PHE A 987 -3.85 -16.31 31.10
CA PHE A 987 -4.93 -15.32 30.90
C PHE A 987 -6.21 -15.56 31.71
N GLY A 988 -6.44 -16.75 32.26
CA GLY A 988 -7.62 -17.07 33.10
C GLY A 988 -9.00 -17.03 32.41
N SER A 989 -9.15 -16.39 31.25
CA SER A 989 -10.36 -16.39 30.41
C SER A 989 -10.06 -16.10 28.94
N VAL A 990 -11.02 -16.39 28.06
CA VAL A 990 -10.93 -16.06 26.62
C VAL A 990 -10.87 -14.56 26.39
N LEU A 991 -11.68 -13.78 27.13
CA LEU A 991 -11.73 -12.33 26.97
C LEU A 991 -10.41 -11.66 27.39
N ALA A 992 -9.79 -12.13 28.47
CA ALA A 992 -8.45 -11.69 28.86
C ALA A 992 -7.39 -12.06 27.81
N ALA A 993 -7.48 -13.25 27.19
CA ALA A 993 -6.57 -13.60 26.09
C ALA A 993 -6.80 -12.72 24.85
N ALA A 994 -8.06 -12.38 24.54
CA ALA A 994 -8.41 -11.47 23.45
C ALA A 994 -7.82 -10.06 23.63
N ALA A 995 -7.70 -9.61 24.89
CA ALA A 995 -7.14 -8.31 25.24
C ALA A 995 -5.65 -8.17 24.87
N TRP A 996 -4.92 -9.29 24.78
CA TRP A 996 -3.54 -9.32 24.29
C TRP A 996 -3.42 -9.53 22.78
N GLY A 997 -4.55 -9.74 22.10
CA GLY A 997 -4.60 -10.14 20.70
C GLY A 997 -5.14 -9.05 19.78
N SER A 998 -6.45 -8.79 19.84
CA SER A 998 -7.10 -7.85 18.91
C SER A 998 -8.39 -7.28 19.46
N LEU A 999 -8.48 -5.94 19.46
CA LEU A 999 -9.72 -5.21 19.79
C LEU A 999 -10.93 -5.73 19.00
N THR A 1000 -10.76 -6.15 17.73
CA THR A 1000 -11.88 -6.68 16.94
C THR A 1000 -12.45 -7.96 17.54
N VAL A 1001 -11.59 -8.84 18.08
CA VAL A 1001 -12.05 -10.04 18.78
C VAL A 1001 -12.68 -9.67 20.12
N VAL A 1002 -12.10 -8.73 20.86
CA VAL A 1002 -12.70 -8.22 22.12
C VAL A 1002 -14.11 -7.68 21.87
N LYS A 1003 -14.30 -6.83 20.85
CA LYS A 1003 -15.61 -6.30 20.48
C LYS A 1003 -16.59 -7.40 20.10
N TYR A 1004 -16.18 -8.34 19.24
CA TYR A 1004 -17.02 -9.48 18.90
C TYR A 1004 -17.44 -10.28 20.14
N LEU A 1005 -16.48 -10.62 21.01
CA LEU A 1005 -16.75 -11.40 22.22
C LEU A 1005 -17.72 -10.69 23.16
N VAL A 1006 -17.57 -9.38 23.38
CA VAL A 1006 -18.42 -8.59 24.27
C VAL A 1006 -19.79 -8.28 23.65
N GLU A 1007 -19.82 -7.81 22.41
CA GLU A 1007 -21.02 -7.27 21.77
C GLU A 1007 -21.90 -8.37 21.16
N GLU A 1008 -21.30 -9.34 20.47
CA GLU A 1008 -22.01 -10.39 19.75
C GLU A 1008 -22.09 -11.67 20.60
N ALA A 1009 -20.96 -12.15 21.12
CA ALA A 1009 -20.89 -13.41 21.87
C ALA A 1009 -21.26 -13.29 23.37
N LYS A 1010 -21.51 -12.07 23.87
CA LYS A 1010 -21.93 -11.78 25.25
C LYS A 1010 -20.99 -12.30 26.34
N ALA A 1011 -19.68 -12.18 26.12
CA ALA A 1011 -18.66 -12.47 27.13
C ALA A 1011 -18.82 -11.55 28.35
N ASP A 1012 -18.63 -12.10 29.55
CA ASP A 1012 -18.66 -11.38 30.82
C ASP A 1012 -17.35 -10.62 31.01
N VAL A 1013 -17.45 -9.30 30.89
CA VAL A 1013 -16.34 -8.36 31.04
C VAL A 1013 -15.75 -8.39 32.46
N ASN A 1014 -16.56 -8.74 33.45
CA ASN A 1014 -16.21 -8.69 34.87
C ASN A 1014 -15.98 -10.07 35.47
N LEU A 1015 -15.76 -11.09 34.64
CA LEU A 1015 -15.44 -12.43 35.10
C LEU A 1015 -14.21 -12.37 36.05
N PRO A 1016 -14.33 -12.82 37.30
CA PRO A 1016 -13.25 -12.73 38.27
C PRO A 1016 -12.16 -13.76 37.97
N LEU A 1017 -10.92 -13.30 37.81
CA LEU A 1017 -9.72 -14.08 37.50
C LEU A 1017 -8.71 -13.97 38.64
N THR A 1018 -7.75 -14.89 38.70
CA THR A 1018 -6.68 -14.90 39.73
C THR A 1018 -5.86 -13.61 39.74
N ALA A 1019 -5.71 -12.94 38.59
CA ALA A 1019 -4.98 -11.68 38.42
C ALA A 1019 -5.91 -10.46 38.24
N GLY A 1020 -7.19 -10.55 38.63
CA GLY A 1020 -8.16 -9.45 38.48
C GLY A 1020 -9.25 -9.79 37.45
N ASN A 1021 -9.37 -9.02 36.37
CA ASN A 1021 -10.35 -9.24 35.29
C ASN A 1021 -9.74 -8.95 33.91
N ALA A 1022 -10.55 -9.00 32.84
CA ALA A 1022 -10.08 -8.73 31.47
C ALA A 1022 -9.51 -7.31 31.27
N LEU A 1023 -9.96 -6.33 32.06
CA LEU A 1023 -9.40 -4.96 32.05
C LEU A 1023 -7.95 -4.95 32.56
N VAL A 1024 -7.64 -5.72 33.62
CA VAL A 1024 -6.26 -5.87 34.09
C VAL A 1024 -5.36 -6.48 33.01
N ALA A 1025 -5.86 -7.48 32.28
CA ALA A 1025 -5.11 -8.06 31.16
C ALA A 1025 -4.87 -7.03 30.03
N ALA A 1026 -5.85 -6.18 29.72
CA ALA A 1026 -5.66 -5.07 28.76
C ALA A 1026 -4.61 -4.07 29.24
N ILE A 1027 -4.62 -3.71 30.53
CA ILE A 1027 -3.60 -2.83 31.15
C ILE A 1027 -2.22 -3.50 31.19
N LEU A 1028 -2.10 -4.81 31.22
CA LEU A 1028 -0.79 -5.46 31.12
C LEU A 1028 -0.29 -5.53 29.67
N SER A 1029 -1.20 -5.53 28.69
CA SER A 1029 -0.86 -5.69 27.27
C SER A 1029 -0.25 -4.45 26.61
N GLY A 1030 -0.44 -3.25 27.18
CA GLY A 1030 -0.02 -1.98 26.52
C GLY A 1030 -1.07 -1.38 25.58
N ASP A 1031 -2.13 -2.11 25.25
CA ASP A 1031 -3.10 -1.66 24.24
C ASP A 1031 -4.14 -0.68 24.83
N LEU A 1032 -3.82 0.61 24.74
CA LEU A 1032 -4.66 1.70 25.26
C LEU A 1032 -6.05 1.75 24.63
N ASP A 1033 -6.24 1.25 23.41
CA ASP A 1033 -7.55 1.24 22.75
C ASP A 1033 -8.46 0.17 23.33
N ILE A 1034 -7.89 -0.99 23.68
CA ILE A 1034 -8.62 -2.05 24.41
C ILE A 1034 -8.93 -1.59 25.83
N VAL A 1035 -8.00 -0.94 26.53
CA VAL A 1035 -8.24 -0.36 27.87
C VAL A 1035 -9.37 0.67 27.80
N ARG A 1036 -9.33 1.58 26.83
CA ARG A 1036 -10.38 2.58 26.61
C ARG A 1036 -11.73 1.93 26.31
N TYR A 1037 -11.75 0.93 25.42
CA TYR A 1037 -12.97 0.19 25.11
C TYR A 1037 -13.58 -0.46 26.36
N PHE A 1038 -12.77 -1.14 27.18
CA PHE A 1038 -13.26 -1.77 28.40
C PHE A 1038 -13.83 -0.76 29.41
N VAL A 1039 -13.20 0.40 29.57
CA VAL A 1039 -13.63 1.42 30.54
C VAL A 1039 -14.82 2.23 30.04
N GLU A 1040 -14.75 2.75 28.81
CA GLU A 1040 -15.71 3.72 28.28
C GLU A 1040 -16.94 3.06 27.65
N GLU A 1041 -16.75 1.95 26.92
CA GLU A 1041 -17.82 1.28 26.17
C GLU A 1041 -18.36 0.05 26.90
N ALA A 1042 -17.48 -0.86 27.33
CA ALA A 1042 -17.86 -2.13 27.96
C ALA A 1042 -18.15 -2.02 29.47
N LYS A 1043 -17.83 -0.87 30.09
CA LYS A 1043 -18.07 -0.56 31.51
C LYS A 1043 -17.53 -1.64 32.46
N ALA A 1044 -16.28 -2.04 32.25
CA ALA A 1044 -15.56 -2.96 33.11
C ALA A 1044 -15.46 -2.42 34.54
N ASP A 1045 -15.55 -3.31 35.52
CA ASP A 1045 -15.38 -3.01 36.94
C ASP A 1045 -13.90 -2.68 37.22
N MET A 1046 -13.69 -1.53 37.83
CA MET A 1046 -12.37 -1.00 38.18
C MET A 1046 -12.01 -1.29 39.65
N ASP A 1047 -12.91 -1.90 40.42
CA ASP A 1047 -12.69 -2.15 41.86
C ASP A 1047 -11.50 -3.08 42.12
N VAL A 1048 -11.16 -3.94 41.14
CA VAL A 1048 -9.95 -4.78 41.15
C VAL A 1048 -8.63 -3.99 41.06
N LEU A 1049 -8.68 -2.71 40.68
CA LEU A 1049 -7.51 -1.82 40.57
C LEU A 1049 -7.33 -0.92 41.80
N ARG A 1050 -8.15 -1.07 42.85
CA ARG A 1050 -8.11 -0.22 44.06
C ARG A 1050 -6.89 -0.40 44.94
N GLU A 1051 -6.10 -1.45 44.73
CA GLU A 1051 -4.76 -1.58 45.30
C GLU A 1051 -3.77 -0.80 44.43
N ASP A 1052 -3.60 0.49 44.74
CA ASP A 1052 -2.75 1.44 43.99
C ASP A 1052 -1.30 0.93 43.81
N GLU A 1053 -0.84 0.08 44.73
CA GLU A 1053 0.47 -0.57 44.70
C GLU A 1053 0.64 -1.52 43.50
N PHE A 1054 -0.39 -2.29 43.13
CA PHE A 1054 -0.34 -3.19 41.97
C PHE A 1054 -0.36 -2.40 40.65
N LEU A 1055 -1.25 -1.42 40.52
CA LEU A 1055 -1.32 -0.61 39.32
C LEU A 1055 -0.06 0.24 39.15
N SER A 1056 0.47 0.83 40.23
CA SER A 1056 1.72 1.59 40.18
C SER A 1056 2.90 0.71 39.76
N MET A 1057 3.01 -0.51 40.30
CA MET A 1057 4.02 -1.50 39.86
C MET A 1057 3.90 -1.83 38.37
N VAL A 1058 2.69 -2.05 37.84
CA VAL A 1058 2.47 -2.36 36.41
C VAL A 1058 2.85 -1.17 35.52
N LEU A 1059 2.59 0.06 35.97
CA LEU A 1059 2.90 1.27 35.22
C LEU A 1059 4.40 1.66 35.27
N GLU A 1060 5.23 1.00 36.08
CA GLU A 1060 6.69 1.21 36.07
C GLU A 1060 7.33 0.74 34.75
N ASP A 1061 6.75 -0.29 34.12
CA ASP A 1061 7.21 -0.84 32.84
C ASP A 1061 6.70 -0.03 31.63
N TYR A 1062 5.81 0.94 31.86
CA TYR A 1062 5.25 1.82 30.84
C TYR A 1062 6.15 3.03 30.58
N SER A 1063 6.03 3.61 29.37
CA SER A 1063 6.56 4.96 29.16
C SER A 1063 5.82 5.93 30.10
N LYS A 1064 6.48 7.03 30.51
CA LYS A 1064 5.83 8.03 31.37
C LYS A 1064 4.54 8.60 30.75
N GLU A 1065 4.51 8.69 29.43
CA GLU A 1065 3.37 9.20 28.68
C GLU A 1065 2.21 8.19 28.67
N ASP A 1066 2.50 6.90 28.43
CA ASP A 1066 1.49 5.85 28.44
C ASP A 1066 0.98 5.56 29.85
N ALA A 1067 1.84 5.66 30.87
CA ALA A 1067 1.44 5.52 32.27
C ALA A 1067 0.44 6.61 32.69
N VAL A 1068 0.67 7.85 32.25
CA VAL A 1068 -0.27 8.97 32.44
C VAL A 1068 -1.56 8.71 31.66
N ALA A 1069 -1.46 8.26 30.41
CA ALA A 1069 -2.64 7.96 29.59
C ALA A 1069 -3.52 6.86 30.21
N VAL A 1070 -2.94 5.78 30.75
CA VAL A 1070 -3.70 4.72 31.44
C VAL A 1070 -4.38 5.28 32.70
N ARG A 1071 -3.69 6.07 33.52
CA ARG A 1071 -4.28 6.71 34.71
C ARG A 1071 -5.41 7.67 34.35
N ASP A 1072 -5.26 8.43 33.26
CA ASP A 1072 -6.29 9.32 32.75
C ASP A 1072 -7.53 8.56 32.26
N ILE A 1073 -7.33 7.46 31.52
CA ILE A 1073 -8.42 6.59 31.05
C ILE A 1073 -9.18 5.99 32.25
N LEU A 1074 -8.45 5.53 33.28
CA LEU A 1074 -9.03 4.98 34.51
C LEU A 1074 -9.61 6.05 35.45
N LYS A 1075 -9.39 7.35 35.15
CA LYS A 1075 -9.80 8.50 35.98
C LYS A 1075 -9.24 8.45 37.40
N LEU A 1076 -8.01 7.97 37.55
CA LEU A 1076 -7.31 7.91 38.84
C LEU A 1076 -6.60 9.24 39.15
N PRO A 1077 -6.49 9.62 40.44
CA PRO A 1077 -5.78 10.83 40.83
C PRO A 1077 -4.28 10.70 40.53
N SER A 1078 -3.67 11.76 39.98
CA SER A 1078 -2.24 11.81 39.71
C SER A 1078 -1.43 11.89 41.01
N ASP A 1079 -0.32 11.14 41.10
CA ASP A 1079 0.63 11.08 42.24
C ASP A 1079 1.19 12.45 42.74
N GLN A 1080 0.84 13.57 42.10
CA GLN A 1080 1.24 14.90 42.55
C GLN A 1080 0.53 15.40 43.82
N GLU A 1081 -0.45 14.67 44.37
CA GLU A 1081 -1.12 15.06 45.64
C GLU A 1081 -0.71 14.23 46.87
N ALA A 1082 0.18 13.23 46.76
CA ALA A 1082 0.64 12.42 47.91
C ALA A 1082 1.97 12.91 48.52
N GLY A 1083 2.26 14.21 48.41
CA GLY A 1083 3.52 14.80 48.86
C GLY A 1083 3.35 16.08 49.66
N ASP A 1084 2.38 16.13 50.59
CA ASP A 1084 2.40 17.04 51.74
C ASP A 1084 1.22 16.72 52.68
N GLY A 1085 1.45 15.89 53.70
CA GLY A 1085 0.36 15.47 54.58
C GLY A 1085 0.74 14.55 55.74
N HIS A 1086 1.74 14.97 56.53
CA HIS A 1086 2.11 14.48 57.89
C HIS A 1086 2.69 13.07 58.07
#